data_AF-A0A959NMG2-F1
#
_entry.id   AF-A0A959NMG2-F1
#
_cell.length_a   1.000
_cell.length_b   1.000
_cell.length_c   1.000
_cell.angle_alpha   90.00
_cell.angle_beta   90.00
_cell.angle_gamma   90.00
#
_symmetry.space_group_name_H-M   'P 1'
#
loop_
_entity.id
_entity.type
_entity.pdbx_description
1 polymer ?
#
loop_
_entity_poly.entity_id
_entity_poly.type
_entity_poly.pdbx_seq_one_letter_code
_entity_poly.pdbx_strand_id
1 'polypeptide(L)'
;SIEAGNVSLQTSPLVGGGEALFGIKALFKFGPLTLTALASQKKSEVEEVSVSGGSQKNEFTVHAYDYSQNHYFVDLAYASTDPNLNMFEKYYANANPVFINEYRIKEIEVWKTTDKRINLGEERKANAFIDLDPRPGTGTPAPYNNSLRGSGLTQVDGRNIIDGRFVKMEDGVDYDYNPYAGFISFRTQINTEDAIAVAYRVEGPAGDEDNYYGEFLKEINDTSSVLVLKLVKPKRLQPGGAFADAWKLQLKNIYPIGGRDVKKEGFVLDINYQKPGVEPLRELEGKKILETFGLDLTDESGTGASDGAFDWDPGRTILTKTGEIIFPVLQPFGENFPFSKELAYQAVYDTSVTFAKNDKAQDKFVITGEYSADASSVYNIGFNVVENSVKVTLNGRQLSVGSDYSVDYNIGQVVIRNADALVPGANLKISYEKNDLFQLASKTLMGLRGIYDVSKKTKFGFSYLNLNQTTLSDKVRIGEEPLNNSIMGMDFETGLDLPFLTKGLDNIISTKEMSSINFKGEFAYMNPDPNTKKSNIDSDNSQSIAYIDDFEGAKRVIPIGISYTGWRDISVPDQLLGLESLDKNQQINYKAKSYWYNFLPSNVYVQDIWGDRKTVSRNDDRVTVLDFVYNPNQRGTYNYSPILDDKSLLWGGMMRPLSSTASNLVEENIEFIEFWLNVVDAPDDAKLTIDLGQISEDITADNIWNSEDKPPYNDNLDDGEDTGLDGLTNAQEIAKYGDFDGTGDPSGDDFVFTLGNGDYTRINGTEGNGQLSDAGRLPDTEDMANKNYGLDRANSYFRYEIPLDTNRSRNEYISGGGEGLKWYQFRIPLKEFTDKIGNPSLTLVEALRVWITGVETPVHIRLAEINLVGNQWQKIIDPPRVEEDDTTLVVSTINVEDNPEYIHPPEVKQERDRTNTQEEIYKNEQSLRLVVTDLEDGDNREIVKYLFRPLDVFDYKEMKLFIRGDQNDLPGSISYYEDADNYGSEVYF
;
A
#
# COMPACT_ATOMS: atom_id res chain seq x y z
N SER A 1 45.16 -29.48 7.42
CA SER A 1 45.26 -28.10 6.93
C SER A 1 44.56 -27.18 7.91
N ILE A 2 44.85 -25.88 7.89
CA ILE A 2 44.03 -24.87 8.56
C ILE A 2 43.62 -23.87 7.48
N GLU A 3 42.32 -23.66 7.33
CA GLU A 3 41.71 -22.75 6.38
C GLU A 3 40.99 -21.66 7.18
N ALA A 4 41.10 -20.41 6.75
CA ALA A 4 40.45 -19.26 7.35
C ALA A 4 39.81 -18.39 6.27
N GLY A 5 38.61 -17.88 6.52
CA GLY A 5 37.78 -17.20 5.52
C GLY A 5 36.64 -18.11 5.06
N ASN A 6 36.45 -18.25 3.75
CA ASN A 6 35.41 -19.14 3.21
C ASN A 6 35.78 -20.61 3.44
N VAL A 7 34.98 -21.30 4.24
CA VAL A 7 35.18 -22.69 4.64
C VAL A 7 33.90 -23.49 4.44
N SER A 8 34.03 -24.79 4.31
CA SER A 8 32.91 -25.73 4.19
C SER A 8 33.12 -26.96 5.06
N LEU A 9 32.01 -27.52 5.55
CA LEU A 9 31.99 -28.78 6.29
C LEU A 9 30.92 -29.69 5.68
N GLN A 10 31.37 -30.81 5.11
CA GLN A 10 30.50 -31.87 4.61
C GLN A 10 30.36 -32.97 5.66
N THR A 11 29.13 -33.39 5.91
CA THR A 11 28.77 -34.50 6.82
C THR A 11 27.85 -35.48 6.10
N SER A 12 27.25 -36.42 6.85
CA SER A 12 26.19 -37.27 6.32
C SER A 12 24.93 -36.45 5.97
N PRO A 13 24.15 -36.88 4.96
CA PRO A 13 22.85 -36.34 4.58
C PRO A 13 21.90 -36.03 5.76
N LEU A 14 21.76 -36.93 6.74
CA LEU A 14 20.86 -36.70 7.88
C LEU A 14 21.32 -35.60 8.84
N VAL A 15 22.64 -35.34 8.92
CA VAL A 15 23.20 -34.28 9.78
C VAL A 15 23.25 -32.95 9.04
N GLY A 16 23.43 -33.00 7.72
CA GLY A 16 23.57 -31.82 6.86
C GLY A 16 24.92 -31.11 7.00
N GLY A 17 25.41 -30.53 5.91
CA GLY A 17 26.65 -29.74 5.90
C GLY A 17 26.41 -28.26 5.61
N GLY A 18 27.46 -27.45 5.67
CA GLY A 18 27.44 -26.06 5.20
C GLY A 18 28.57 -25.81 4.20
N GLU A 19 28.24 -25.30 2.99
CA GLU A 19 29.21 -25.08 1.91
C GLU A 19 29.73 -23.63 1.85
N ALA A 20 28.92 -22.63 2.23
CA ALA A 20 29.32 -21.22 2.30
C ALA A 20 29.34 -20.68 3.74
N LEU A 21 30.42 -20.97 4.46
CA LEU A 21 30.62 -20.49 5.84
C LEU A 21 31.84 -19.58 5.90
N PHE A 22 31.81 -18.55 6.76
CA PHE A 22 32.97 -17.70 6.99
C PHE A 22 33.56 -17.98 8.37
N GLY A 23 34.75 -18.56 8.44
CA GLY A 23 35.34 -18.97 9.72
C GLY A 23 36.68 -19.67 9.60
N ILE A 24 36.97 -20.51 10.61
CA ILE A 24 38.20 -21.30 10.69
C ILE A 24 37.83 -22.78 10.62
N LYS A 25 38.52 -23.51 9.73
CA LYS A 25 38.42 -24.96 9.61
C LYS A 25 39.80 -25.58 9.82
N ALA A 26 39.87 -26.59 10.67
CA ALA A 26 41.09 -27.33 10.95
C ALA A 26 40.89 -28.82 10.64
N LEU A 27 41.78 -29.38 9.83
CA LEU A 27 41.81 -30.80 9.49
C LEU A 27 43.05 -31.46 10.11
N PHE A 28 42.79 -32.45 10.96
CA PHE A 28 43.77 -33.28 11.65
C PHE A 28 43.71 -34.72 11.14
N LYS A 29 44.86 -35.36 10.98
CA LYS A 29 44.95 -36.77 10.56
C LYS A 29 45.77 -37.56 11.57
N PHE A 30 45.12 -38.46 12.28
CA PHE A 30 45.70 -39.34 13.29
C PHE A 30 45.63 -40.80 12.82
N GLY A 31 46.57 -41.20 11.96
CA GLY A 31 46.57 -42.53 11.36
C GLY A 31 45.31 -42.78 10.50
N PRO A 32 44.47 -43.78 10.83
CA PRO A 32 43.20 -44.05 10.13
C PRO A 32 42.07 -43.07 10.48
N LEU A 33 42.23 -42.20 11.48
CA LEU A 33 41.24 -41.20 11.85
C LEU A 33 41.55 -39.86 11.18
N THR A 34 40.59 -39.34 10.42
CA THR A 34 40.59 -37.96 9.94
C THR A 34 39.56 -37.17 10.74
N LEU A 35 39.99 -36.12 11.42
CA LEU A 35 39.13 -35.25 12.23
C LEU A 35 39.12 -33.85 11.62
N THR A 36 37.93 -33.33 11.34
CA THR A 36 37.70 -31.96 10.86
C THR A 36 36.95 -31.19 11.93
N ALA A 37 37.47 -30.05 12.35
CA ALA A 37 36.82 -29.11 13.24
C ALA A 37 36.54 -27.80 12.50
N LEU A 38 35.42 -27.17 12.83
CA LEU A 38 34.90 -25.96 12.21
C LEU A 38 34.37 -25.03 13.30
N ALA A 39 34.74 -23.75 13.22
CA ALA A 39 34.07 -22.67 13.93
C ALA A 39 33.84 -21.54 12.92
N SER A 40 32.60 -21.25 12.61
CA SER A 40 32.25 -20.29 11.55
C SER A 40 30.98 -19.51 11.85
N GLN A 41 30.81 -18.42 11.12
CA GLN A 41 29.54 -17.73 10.98
C GLN A 41 28.87 -18.17 9.67
N LYS A 42 27.60 -18.52 9.74
CA LYS A 42 26.77 -18.83 8.59
C LYS A 42 26.18 -17.53 8.05
N LYS A 43 26.45 -17.22 6.78
CA LYS A 43 26.01 -15.97 6.10
C LYS A 43 25.06 -16.21 4.92
N SER A 44 24.73 -17.47 4.63
CA SER A 44 23.85 -17.87 3.53
C SER A 44 22.71 -18.77 4.02
N GLU A 45 21.62 -18.77 3.26
CA GLU A 45 20.48 -19.66 3.43
C GLU A 45 20.30 -20.52 2.16
N VAL A 46 19.90 -21.78 2.33
CA VAL A 46 19.65 -22.70 1.21
C VAL A 46 18.17 -22.60 0.87
N GLU A 47 17.87 -22.22 -0.36
CA GLU A 47 16.52 -22.19 -0.90
C GLU A 47 16.33 -23.24 -1.98
N GLU A 48 15.08 -23.66 -2.17
CA GLU A 48 14.71 -24.73 -3.07
C GLU A 48 13.43 -24.40 -3.82
N VAL A 49 13.49 -24.52 -5.14
CA VAL A 49 12.36 -24.33 -6.04
C VAL A 49 12.13 -25.65 -6.78
N SER A 50 10.99 -26.28 -6.50
CA SER A 50 10.54 -27.47 -7.23
C SER A 50 9.56 -27.05 -8.33
N VAL A 51 9.78 -27.57 -9.54
CA VAL A 51 9.10 -27.18 -10.77
C VAL A 51 8.78 -28.42 -11.59
N SER A 52 7.59 -28.52 -12.18
CA SER A 52 7.34 -29.51 -13.22
C SER A 52 7.63 -28.92 -14.61
N GLY A 53 8.39 -29.63 -15.44
CA GLY A 53 8.71 -29.23 -16.81
C GLY A 53 7.47 -29.17 -17.70
N GLY A 54 7.43 -28.22 -18.64
CA GLY A 54 6.31 -28.02 -19.58
C GLY A 54 5.33 -26.95 -19.15
N SER A 55 4.18 -26.87 -19.83
CA SER A 55 3.11 -25.93 -19.47
C SER A 55 2.74 -26.15 -18.01
N GLN A 56 3.22 -25.28 -17.15
CA GLN A 56 3.13 -25.42 -15.71
C GLN A 56 1.66 -25.53 -15.34
N LYS A 57 1.26 -26.66 -14.73
CA LYS A 57 0.00 -26.73 -14.00
C LYS A 57 0.17 -25.84 -12.78
N ASN A 58 -0.36 -24.63 -12.88
CA ASN A 58 -0.42 -23.68 -11.81
C ASN A 58 -1.75 -23.87 -11.10
N GLU A 59 -1.69 -24.14 -9.80
CA GLU A 59 -2.85 -24.06 -8.94
C GLU A 59 -3.15 -22.58 -8.68
N PHE A 60 -4.42 -22.22 -8.69
CA PHE A 60 -4.89 -20.90 -8.30
C PHE A 60 -5.98 -21.02 -7.25
N THR A 61 -6.04 -20.02 -6.39
CA THR A 61 -7.07 -19.85 -5.37
C THR A 61 -7.41 -18.37 -5.36
N VAL A 62 -8.68 -18.06 -5.61
CA VAL A 62 -9.19 -16.70 -5.79
C VAL A 62 -10.44 -16.56 -4.92
N HIS A 63 -10.46 -15.57 -4.04
CA HIS A 63 -11.63 -15.29 -3.21
C HIS A 63 -12.66 -14.45 -3.98
N ALA A 64 -13.90 -14.42 -3.49
CA ALA A 64 -14.96 -13.61 -4.09
C ALA A 64 -14.65 -12.10 -4.15
N TYR A 65 -13.80 -11.58 -3.25
CA TYR A 65 -13.37 -10.17 -3.28
C TYR A 65 -12.21 -9.89 -4.25
N ASP A 66 -11.52 -10.91 -4.78
CA ASP A 66 -10.35 -10.78 -5.64
C ASP A 66 -10.72 -10.57 -7.14
N TYR A 67 -11.79 -9.82 -7.41
CA TYR A 67 -12.22 -9.55 -8.80
C TYR A 67 -11.23 -8.64 -9.55
N SER A 68 -11.20 -8.75 -10.88
CA SER A 68 -10.37 -7.92 -11.76
C SER A 68 -10.94 -6.50 -11.87
N GLN A 69 -10.12 -5.50 -11.59
CA GLN A 69 -10.51 -4.08 -11.64
C GLN A 69 -10.35 -3.46 -13.04
N ASN A 70 -10.12 -4.25 -14.09
CA ASN A 70 -9.77 -3.79 -15.45
C ASN A 70 -10.94 -3.77 -16.43
N HIS A 71 -12.19 -3.91 -15.95
CA HIS A 71 -13.35 -4.07 -16.80
C HIS A 71 -14.44 -3.04 -16.47
N TYR A 72 -14.86 -2.28 -17.47
CA TYR A 72 -15.79 -1.16 -17.28
C TYR A 72 -16.83 -1.09 -18.39
N PHE A 73 -18.11 -0.96 -18.01
CA PHE A 73 -19.19 -0.60 -18.91
C PHE A 73 -19.00 0.80 -19.47
N VAL A 74 -19.36 1.00 -20.73
CA VAL A 74 -19.22 2.33 -21.39
C VAL A 74 -20.32 3.32 -21.00
N ASP A 75 -21.43 2.82 -20.45
CA ASP A 75 -22.58 3.61 -20.00
C ASP A 75 -23.44 2.81 -19.00
N LEU A 76 -24.18 3.52 -18.13
CA LEU A 76 -25.10 2.94 -17.15
C LEU A 76 -26.20 2.07 -17.79
N ALA A 77 -26.57 2.34 -19.04
CA ALA A 77 -27.51 1.51 -19.78
C ALA A 77 -27.05 0.04 -19.86
N TYR A 78 -25.73 -0.20 -19.96
CA TYR A 78 -25.15 -1.54 -20.02
C TYR A 78 -25.02 -2.22 -18.65
N ALA A 79 -24.96 -1.42 -17.58
CA ALA A 79 -24.93 -1.89 -16.19
C ALA A 79 -26.33 -2.21 -15.62
N SER A 80 -27.39 -2.07 -16.42
CA SER A 80 -28.78 -2.27 -15.96
C SER A 80 -29.09 -3.72 -15.62
N THR A 81 -29.78 -3.94 -14.50
CA THR A 81 -30.30 -5.25 -14.08
C THR A 81 -31.77 -5.46 -14.48
N ASP A 82 -32.41 -4.50 -15.16
CA ASP A 82 -33.78 -4.67 -15.66
C ASP A 82 -33.83 -5.86 -16.64
N PRO A 83 -34.72 -6.85 -16.46
CA PRO A 83 -34.81 -8.02 -17.34
C PRO A 83 -34.98 -7.72 -18.84
N ASN A 84 -35.49 -6.53 -19.20
CA ASN A 84 -35.63 -6.09 -20.58
C ASN A 84 -34.33 -5.49 -21.16
N LEU A 85 -33.48 -4.90 -20.31
CA LEU A 85 -32.26 -4.17 -20.69
C LEU A 85 -30.95 -4.81 -20.21
N ASN A 86 -30.99 -5.87 -19.40
CA ASN A 86 -29.82 -6.58 -18.87
C ASN A 86 -29.09 -7.32 -20.00
N MET A 87 -28.31 -6.55 -20.77
CA MET A 87 -27.57 -6.99 -21.95
C MET A 87 -26.46 -7.97 -21.57
N PHE A 88 -25.81 -7.76 -20.43
CA PHE A 88 -24.76 -8.64 -19.95
C PHE A 88 -25.30 -10.07 -19.73
N GLU A 89 -26.32 -10.24 -18.90
CA GLU A 89 -26.89 -11.57 -18.62
C GLU A 89 -27.52 -12.20 -19.87
N LYS A 90 -28.18 -11.40 -20.73
CA LYS A 90 -28.70 -11.87 -22.01
C LYS A 90 -27.61 -12.44 -22.92
N TYR A 91 -26.42 -11.85 -22.92
CA TYR A 91 -25.28 -12.30 -23.72
C TYR A 91 -24.57 -13.51 -23.07
N TYR A 92 -24.35 -13.48 -21.75
CA TYR A 92 -23.48 -14.44 -21.06
C TYR A 92 -24.22 -15.63 -20.43
N ALA A 93 -25.42 -15.47 -19.86
CA ALA A 93 -26.11 -16.54 -19.12
C ALA A 93 -26.89 -17.53 -20.00
N ASN A 94 -27.20 -17.18 -21.25
CA ASN A 94 -27.95 -18.06 -22.15
C ASN A 94 -27.00 -18.88 -23.00
N ALA A 95 -27.20 -20.19 -23.17
CA ALA A 95 -26.37 -21.01 -24.06
C ALA A 95 -26.19 -20.37 -25.46
N ASN A 96 -27.27 -19.78 -26.00
CA ASN A 96 -27.22 -18.92 -27.17
C ASN A 96 -27.41 -17.44 -26.76
N PRO A 97 -26.43 -16.54 -27.05
CA PRO A 97 -26.53 -15.12 -26.71
C PRO A 97 -27.76 -14.44 -27.32
N VAL A 98 -28.42 -13.59 -26.53
CA VAL A 98 -29.53 -12.75 -26.99
C VAL A 98 -29.03 -11.31 -27.16
N PHE A 99 -29.18 -10.75 -28.36
CA PHE A 99 -28.68 -9.41 -28.70
C PHE A 99 -29.81 -8.37 -28.68
N ILE A 100 -29.49 -7.17 -28.19
CA ILE A 100 -30.32 -5.97 -28.32
C ILE A 100 -29.58 -5.03 -29.29
N ASN A 101 -29.98 -5.03 -30.56
CA ASN A 101 -29.20 -4.38 -31.63
C ASN A 101 -29.17 -2.86 -31.49
N GLU A 102 -30.21 -2.26 -30.90
CA GLU A 102 -30.32 -0.82 -30.66
C GLU A 102 -29.19 -0.26 -29.76
N TYR A 103 -28.57 -1.11 -28.94
CA TYR A 103 -27.44 -0.73 -28.08
C TYR A 103 -26.11 -1.29 -28.57
N ARG A 104 -26.05 -1.87 -29.78
CA ARG A 104 -24.80 -2.39 -30.32
C ARG A 104 -23.84 -1.23 -30.62
N ILE A 105 -22.66 -1.28 -30.02
CA ILE A 105 -21.58 -0.34 -30.29
C ILE A 105 -21.03 -0.58 -31.70
N LYS A 106 -21.12 0.43 -32.57
CA LYS A 106 -20.58 0.38 -33.94
C LYS A 106 -19.12 0.81 -34.00
N GLU A 107 -18.73 1.74 -33.14
CA GLU A 107 -17.38 2.33 -33.11
C GLU A 107 -17.11 2.93 -31.73
N ILE A 108 -15.86 2.84 -31.25
CA ILE A 108 -15.43 3.40 -29.97
C ILE A 108 -13.97 3.88 -30.03
N GLU A 109 -13.71 5.03 -29.41
CA GLU A 109 -12.37 5.51 -29.04
C GLU A 109 -12.28 5.56 -27.52
N VAL A 110 -11.22 4.99 -26.97
CA VAL A 110 -10.95 5.02 -25.53
C VAL A 110 -9.78 5.96 -25.25
N TRP A 111 -9.92 6.76 -24.21
CA TRP A 111 -9.00 7.80 -23.81
C TRP A 111 -8.64 7.63 -22.34
N LYS A 112 -7.36 7.79 -22.02
CA LYS A 112 -6.84 7.70 -20.66
C LYS A 112 -6.16 8.99 -20.27
N THR A 113 -6.33 9.45 -19.03
CA THR A 113 -5.60 10.62 -18.55
C THR A 113 -4.08 10.38 -18.52
N THR A 114 -3.31 11.45 -18.61
CA THR A 114 -1.86 11.38 -18.43
C THR A 114 -1.35 12.51 -17.54
N ASP A 115 -0.43 12.14 -16.67
CA ASP A 115 0.40 12.99 -15.79
C ASP A 115 1.84 13.13 -16.34
N LYS A 116 2.12 12.53 -17.50
CA LYS A 116 3.44 12.62 -18.13
C LYS A 116 3.67 14.04 -18.61
N ARG A 117 4.95 14.38 -18.81
CA ARG A 117 5.37 15.63 -19.49
C ARG A 117 4.54 15.88 -20.74
N ILE A 118 4.19 17.15 -20.93
CA ILE A 118 3.33 17.62 -22.03
C ILE A 118 3.89 17.16 -23.38
N ASN A 119 3.11 16.36 -24.10
CA ASN A 119 3.36 15.99 -25.49
C ASN A 119 2.16 16.36 -26.37
N LEU A 120 2.15 17.60 -26.86
CA LEU A 120 1.08 18.16 -27.68
C LEU A 120 0.76 17.34 -28.96
N GLY A 121 1.68 16.47 -29.40
CA GLY A 121 1.46 15.59 -30.55
C GLY A 121 0.57 14.39 -30.26
N GLU A 122 0.57 13.89 -29.03
CA GLU A 122 -0.05 12.62 -28.63
C GLU A 122 -1.25 12.80 -27.68
N GLU A 123 -1.39 13.97 -27.05
CA GLU A 123 -2.44 14.25 -26.07
C GLU A 123 -3.49 15.25 -26.58
N ARG A 124 -4.66 15.26 -25.94
CA ARG A 124 -5.73 16.24 -26.12
C ARG A 124 -6.28 16.70 -24.78
N LYS A 125 -6.61 17.99 -24.68
CA LYS A 125 -7.43 18.49 -23.56
C LYS A 125 -8.88 18.06 -23.75
N ALA A 126 -9.51 17.57 -22.70
CA ALA A 126 -10.91 17.16 -22.73
C ALA A 126 -11.63 17.40 -21.40
N ASN A 127 -12.91 17.72 -21.50
CA ASN A 127 -13.85 17.64 -20.40
C ASN A 127 -14.65 16.34 -20.54
N ALA A 128 -14.58 15.47 -19.55
CA ALA A 128 -15.26 14.17 -19.55
C ALA A 128 -16.40 14.16 -18.52
N PHE A 129 -17.56 13.61 -18.88
CA PHE A 129 -18.75 13.60 -18.01
C PHE A 129 -19.39 12.21 -17.93
N ILE A 130 -19.76 11.77 -16.72
CA ILE A 130 -20.53 10.54 -16.50
C ILE A 130 -21.92 10.68 -17.14
N ASP A 131 -22.59 11.81 -16.94
CA ASP A 131 -23.85 12.10 -17.60
C ASP A 131 -23.56 12.97 -18.82
N LEU A 132 -23.62 12.35 -19.98
CA LEU A 132 -23.45 13.02 -21.25
C LEU A 132 -24.58 12.60 -22.18
N ASP A 133 -25.35 13.58 -22.64
CA ASP A 133 -26.48 13.34 -23.53
C ASP A 133 -26.01 12.86 -24.90
N PRO A 134 -26.78 11.97 -25.57
CA PRO A 134 -26.48 11.54 -26.92
C PRO A 134 -26.65 12.68 -27.93
N ARG A 135 -25.82 12.65 -28.97
CA ARG A 135 -25.96 13.49 -30.17
C ARG A 135 -26.45 12.61 -31.33
N PRO A 136 -27.73 12.67 -31.72
CA PRO A 136 -28.21 11.96 -32.89
C PRO A 136 -27.61 12.57 -34.17
N GLY A 137 -27.23 11.74 -35.13
CA GLY A 137 -26.72 12.24 -36.42
C GLY A 137 -26.45 11.18 -37.47
N THR A 138 -26.40 11.61 -38.74
CA THR A 138 -26.02 10.79 -39.90
C THR A 138 -24.58 11.15 -40.31
N GLY A 139 -23.63 10.23 -40.10
CA GLY A 139 -22.21 10.47 -40.41
C GLY A 139 -21.46 11.32 -39.38
N THR A 140 -21.65 12.64 -39.40
CA THR A 140 -20.99 13.57 -38.45
C THR A 140 -22.05 14.37 -37.70
N PRO A 141 -22.25 14.14 -36.39
CA PRO A 141 -23.21 14.89 -35.58
C PRO A 141 -22.76 16.35 -35.35
N ALA A 142 -23.69 17.22 -34.97
CA ALA A 142 -23.36 18.57 -34.51
C ALA A 142 -22.50 18.51 -33.23
N PRO A 143 -21.49 19.37 -33.03
CA PRO A 143 -20.65 19.35 -31.83
C PRO A 143 -21.44 19.65 -30.56
N TYR A 144 -20.92 19.24 -29.40
CA TYR A 144 -21.53 19.63 -28.12
C TYR A 144 -21.48 21.16 -27.91
N ASN A 145 -22.42 21.68 -27.10
CA ASN A 145 -22.49 23.09 -26.75
C ASN A 145 -21.17 23.56 -26.12
N ASN A 146 -20.71 24.75 -26.50
CA ASN A 146 -19.49 25.35 -25.98
C ASN A 146 -19.50 25.56 -24.45
N SER A 147 -20.68 25.58 -23.82
CA SER A 147 -20.80 25.59 -22.35
C SER A 147 -20.13 24.39 -21.69
N LEU A 148 -20.03 23.24 -22.36
CA LEU A 148 -19.36 22.03 -21.84
C LEU A 148 -17.84 22.06 -22.01
N ARG A 149 -17.28 23.09 -22.65
CA ARG A 149 -15.84 23.25 -22.92
C ARG A 149 -15.15 24.28 -22.03
N GLY A 150 -15.90 24.99 -21.20
CA GLY A 150 -15.35 26.06 -20.37
C GLY A 150 -14.33 25.53 -19.36
N SER A 151 -13.17 26.18 -19.25
CA SER A 151 -12.20 25.88 -18.21
C SER A 151 -12.71 26.25 -16.82
N GLY A 152 -13.68 27.16 -16.68
CA GLY A 152 -14.30 27.56 -15.40
C GLY A 152 -15.45 26.66 -14.93
N LEU A 153 -15.65 25.49 -15.52
CA LEU A 153 -16.66 24.53 -15.04
C LEU A 153 -16.29 23.98 -13.66
N THR A 154 -17.31 23.75 -12.82
CA THR A 154 -17.13 23.13 -11.51
C THR A 154 -16.76 21.66 -11.67
N GLN A 155 -15.57 21.30 -11.18
CA GLN A 155 -15.18 19.91 -11.07
C GLN A 155 -15.97 19.24 -9.94
N VAL A 156 -16.54 18.08 -10.26
CA VAL A 156 -17.25 17.22 -9.30
C VAL A 156 -16.68 15.83 -9.47
N ASP A 157 -15.85 15.44 -8.50
CA ASP A 157 -15.19 14.14 -8.49
C ASP A 157 -16.20 13.00 -8.57
N GLY A 158 -15.79 11.94 -9.27
CA GLY A 158 -16.66 10.82 -9.61
C GLY A 158 -17.65 11.09 -10.75
N ARG A 159 -17.96 12.36 -11.06
CA ARG A 159 -18.94 12.75 -12.10
C ARG A 159 -18.30 13.34 -13.34
N ASN A 160 -17.26 14.16 -13.20
CA ASN A 160 -16.61 14.79 -14.33
C ASN A 160 -15.10 14.95 -14.12
N ILE A 161 -14.39 15.15 -15.22
CA ILE A 161 -13.01 15.62 -15.26
C ILE A 161 -13.01 16.86 -16.12
N ILE A 162 -12.52 17.99 -15.59
CA ILE A 162 -12.48 19.28 -16.28
C ILE A 162 -11.03 19.62 -16.61
N ASP A 163 -10.79 20.12 -17.83
CA ASP A 163 -9.48 20.46 -18.38
C ASP A 163 -8.43 19.34 -18.32
N GLY A 164 -8.88 18.08 -18.32
CA GLY A 164 -8.01 16.92 -18.23
C GLY A 164 -7.20 16.69 -19.51
N ARG A 165 -5.96 16.20 -19.35
CA ARG A 165 -5.10 15.79 -20.46
C ARG A 165 -5.27 14.29 -20.73
N PHE A 166 -5.68 13.94 -21.95
CA PHE A 166 -5.99 12.57 -22.34
C PHE A 166 -5.14 12.10 -23.52
N VAL A 167 -4.72 10.84 -23.47
CA VAL A 167 -4.05 10.10 -24.55
C VAL A 167 -5.01 9.03 -25.08
N LYS A 168 -5.08 8.92 -26.40
CA LYS A 168 -5.91 7.91 -27.06
C LYS A 168 -5.25 6.53 -26.94
N MET A 169 -6.05 5.52 -26.59
CA MET A 169 -5.62 4.13 -26.51
C MET A 169 -5.93 3.39 -27.82
N GLU A 170 -5.17 2.34 -28.12
CA GLU A 170 -5.30 1.53 -29.32
C GLU A 170 -6.10 0.23 -29.08
N ASP A 171 -7.16 0.02 -29.87
CA ASP A 171 -7.97 -1.20 -29.87
C ASP A 171 -7.14 -2.42 -30.31
N GLY A 172 -7.28 -3.54 -29.57
CA GLY A 172 -6.52 -4.77 -29.77
C GLY A 172 -5.10 -4.75 -29.21
N VAL A 173 -4.58 -3.59 -28.80
CA VAL A 173 -3.25 -3.40 -28.23
C VAL A 173 -3.35 -3.08 -26.73
N ASP A 174 -4.06 -2.01 -26.40
CA ASP A 174 -4.21 -1.53 -25.02
C ASP A 174 -5.48 -2.06 -24.36
N TYR A 175 -6.55 -2.19 -25.14
CA TYR A 175 -7.86 -2.69 -24.69
C TYR A 175 -8.52 -3.58 -25.74
N ASP A 176 -9.49 -4.39 -25.30
CA ASP A 176 -10.52 -5.01 -26.15
C ASP A 176 -11.89 -4.54 -25.65
N TYR A 177 -12.96 -4.68 -26.43
CA TYR A 177 -14.32 -4.36 -25.98
C TYR A 177 -15.35 -5.34 -26.52
N ASN A 178 -16.46 -5.52 -25.79
CA ASN A 178 -17.61 -6.29 -26.25
C ASN A 178 -18.70 -5.34 -26.78
N PRO A 179 -18.99 -5.34 -28.10
CA PRO A 179 -19.94 -4.38 -28.68
C PRO A 179 -21.41 -4.65 -28.32
N TYR A 180 -21.74 -5.84 -27.79
CA TYR A 180 -23.11 -6.23 -27.45
C TYR A 180 -23.41 -6.10 -25.96
N ALA A 181 -22.45 -6.44 -25.10
CA ALA A 181 -22.55 -6.24 -23.66
C ALA A 181 -22.06 -4.86 -23.20
N GLY A 182 -21.37 -4.11 -24.07
CA GLY A 182 -21.02 -2.70 -23.87
C GLY A 182 -20.01 -2.43 -22.78
N PHE A 183 -18.95 -3.24 -22.69
CA PHE A 183 -17.86 -3.02 -21.76
C PHE A 183 -16.49 -3.14 -22.43
N ILE A 184 -15.50 -2.48 -21.81
CA ILE A 184 -14.09 -2.44 -22.19
C ILE A 184 -13.32 -3.32 -21.21
N SER A 185 -12.36 -4.09 -21.73
CA SER A 185 -11.39 -4.87 -20.97
C SER A 185 -9.98 -4.41 -21.29
N PHE A 186 -9.25 -3.94 -20.29
CA PHE A 186 -7.87 -3.50 -20.47
C PHE A 186 -6.89 -4.67 -20.44
N ARG A 187 -5.89 -4.66 -21.33
CA ARG A 187 -4.84 -5.69 -21.42
C ARG A 187 -3.71 -5.49 -20.41
N THR A 188 -3.64 -4.28 -19.86
CA THR A 188 -2.74 -3.89 -18.77
C THR A 188 -3.56 -3.35 -17.62
N GLN A 189 -3.04 -3.48 -16.41
CA GLN A 189 -3.73 -2.97 -15.23
C GLN A 189 -3.84 -1.46 -15.31
N ILE A 190 -5.06 -0.94 -15.12
CA ILE A 190 -5.31 0.50 -15.05
C ILE A 190 -5.03 0.99 -13.63
N ASN A 191 -4.27 2.07 -13.50
CA ASN A 191 -3.95 2.64 -12.20
C ASN A 191 -5.18 3.31 -11.58
N THR A 192 -5.21 3.38 -10.25
CA THR A 192 -6.27 4.05 -9.49
C THR A 192 -6.40 5.53 -9.89
N GLU A 193 -5.28 6.20 -10.14
CA GLU A 193 -5.19 7.62 -10.54
C GLU A 193 -5.57 7.90 -12.01
N ASP A 194 -5.66 6.87 -12.85
CA ASP A 194 -6.03 7.04 -14.27
C ASP A 194 -7.54 7.25 -14.38
N ALA A 195 -8.00 8.32 -15.03
CA ALA A 195 -9.38 8.39 -15.51
C ALA A 195 -9.48 7.88 -16.95
N ILE A 196 -10.56 7.15 -17.22
CA ILE A 196 -10.90 6.61 -18.54
C ILE A 196 -12.15 7.31 -19.05
N ALA A 197 -12.05 7.88 -20.24
CA ALA A 197 -13.16 8.44 -20.98
C ALA A 197 -13.26 7.78 -22.36
N VAL A 198 -14.43 7.89 -22.98
CA VAL A 198 -14.74 7.27 -24.26
C VAL A 198 -15.47 8.23 -25.19
N ALA A 199 -15.32 8.02 -26.49
CA ALA A 199 -16.26 8.48 -27.49
C ALA A 199 -16.77 7.24 -28.24
N TYR A 200 -18.08 7.01 -28.27
CA TYR A 200 -18.66 5.83 -28.92
C TYR A 200 -19.97 6.17 -29.63
N ARG A 201 -20.38 5.30 -30.57
CA ARG A 201 -21.68 5.41 -31.22
C ARG A 201 -22.42 4.07 -31.29
N VAL A 202 -23.73 4.15 -31.16
CA VAL A 202 -24.67 3.02 -31.25
C VAL A 202 -25.69 3.24 -32.35
N GLU A 203 -26.35 2.16 -32.76
CA GLU A 203 -27.45 2.22 -33.73
C GLU A 203 -28.61 3.08 -33.20
N GLY A 204 -29.08 4.06 -33.98
CA GLY A 204 -30.21 4.90 -33.59
C GLY A 204 -31.57 4.32 -33.99
N PRO A 205 -32.67 4.92 -33.51
CA PRO A 205 -34.03 4.37 -33.62
C PRO A 205 -34.65 4.38 -35.02
N ALA A 206 -34.11 5.13 -36.00
CA ALA A 206 -34.63 5.16 -37.38
C ALA A 206 -33.58 5.59 -38.43
N GLY A 207 -33.55 4.89 -39.57
CA GLY A 207 -33.02 5.38 -40.86
C GLY A 207 -31.62 5.99 -40.88
N ASP A 208 -30.57 5.17 -40.77
CA ASP A 208 -29.13 5.53 -40.83
C ASP A 208 -28.65 6.59 -39.81
N GLU A 209 -29.51 7.06 -38.91
CA GLU A 209 -29.16 7.97 -37.83
C GLU A 209 -28.61 7.16 -36.64
N ASP A 210 -27.41 7.48 -36.20
CA ASP A 210 -26.73 6.86 -35.04
C ASP A 210 -26.76 7.82 -33.85
N ASN A 211 -26.66 7.29 -32.63
CA ASN A 211 -26.49 8.08 -31.42
C ASN A 211 -25.01 8.11 -31.02
N TYR A 212 -24.43 9.31 -30.95
CA TYR A 212 -23.03 9.54 -30.58
C TYR A 212 -22.92 10.03 -29.14
N TYR A 213 -21.99 9.46 -28.40
CA TYR A 213 -21.63 9.88 -27.04
C TYR A 213 -20.16 10.28 -27.04
N GLY A 214 -19.86 11.50 -26.60
CA GLY A 214 -18.52 12.09 -26.75
C GLY A 214 -18.20 12.49 -28.19
N GLU A 215 -17.01 13.07 -28.39
CA GLU A 215 -16.53 13.57 -29.67
C GLU A 215 -15.35 12.74 -30.17
N PHE A 216 -15.48 12.18 -31.37
CA PHE A 216 -14.39 11.43 -32.00
C PHE A 216 -13.31 12.38 -32.52
N LEU A 217 -12.05 11.93 -32.50
CA LEU A 217 -10.93 12.75 -33.00
C LEU A 217 -11.12 13.16 -34.47
N LYS A 218 -11.76 12.30 -35.28
CA LYS A 218 -12.06 12.58 -36.70
C LYS A 218 -13.08 13.69 -36.94
N GLU A 219 -13.82 14.11 -35.91
CA GLU A 219 -14.82 15.19 -35.98
C GLU A 219 -14.20 16.58 -35.78
N ILE A 220 -12.95 16.63 -35.30
CA ILE A 220 -12.32 17.85 -34.79
C ILE A 220 -11.22 18.32 -35.74
N ASN A 221 -11.37 19.56 -36.23
CA ASN A 221 -10.40 20.19 -37.13
C ASN A 221 -9.41 21.09 -36.39
N ASP A 222 -9.75 21.54 -35.17
CA ASP A 222 -8.91 22.41 -34.33
C ASP A 222 -8.36 21.60 -33.16
N THR A 223 -7.08 21.28 -33.22
CA THR A 223 -6.37 20.49 -32.19
C THR A 223 -6.17 21.25 -30.87
N SER A 224 -6.45 22.55 -30.83
CA SER A 224 -6.44 23.35 -29.59
C SER A 224 -7.78 23.31 -28.84
N SER A 225 -8.84 22.78 -29.46
CA SER A 225 -10.16 22.70 -28.83
C SER A 225 -10.21 21.63 -27.75
N VAL A 226 -10.85 21.96 -26.61
CA VAL A 226 -11.12 21.03 -25.51
C VAL A 226 -12.22 20.08 -25.94
N LEU A 227 -11.93 18.77 -26.03
CA LEU A 227 -12.91 17.75 -26.41
C LEU A 227 -13.99 17.56 -25.34
N VAL A 228 -15.17 17.10 -25.74
CA VAL A 228 -16.19 16.62 -24.79
C VAL A 228 -16.28 15.10 -24.88
N LEU A 229 -16.01 14.39 -23.79
CA LEU A 229 -15.97 12.93 -23.74
C LEU A 229 -16.96 12.36 -22.71
N LYS A 230 -17.32 11.09 -22.86
CA LYS A 230 -18.10 10.34 -21.86
C LYS A 230 -17.13 9.73 -20.84
N LEU A 231 -17.27 10.06 -19.56
CA LEU A 231 -16.45 9.47 -18.49
C LEU A 231 -16.95 8.05 -18.19
N VAL A 232 -16.02 7.11 -17.98
CA VAL A 232 -16.31 5.70 -17.68
C VAL A 232 -15.68 5.27 -16.36
N LYS A 233 -14.42 5.70 -16.14
CA LYS A 233 -13.72 5.53 -14.86
C LYS A 233 -13.20 6.91 -14.42
N PRO A 234 -13.68 7.50 -13.32
CA PRO A 234 -13.04 8.67 -12.72
C PRO A 234 -11.69 8.28 -12.06
N LYS A 235 -10.85 9.27 -11.74
CA LYS A 235 -9.70 9.05 -10.86
C LYS A 235 -10.21 8.57 -9.50
N ARG A 236 -9.48 7.66 -8.84
CA ARG A 236 -9.78 7.16 -7.48
C ARG A 236 -11.23 6.72 -7.28
N LEU A 237 -11.70 5.84 -8.16
CA LEU A 237 -13.06 5.29 -8.10
C LEU A 237 -13.36 4.64 -6.74
N GLN A 238 -14.46 5.04 -6.09
CA GLN A 238 -14.87 4.61 -4.75
C GLN A 238 -16.34 4.18 -4.70
N PRO A 239 -16.72 3.33 -3.72
CA PRO A 239 -18.12 2.97 -3.50
C PRO A 239 -18.92 4.15 -2.94
N GLY A 240 -20.05 4.47 -3.57
CA GLY A 240 -21.03 5.44 -3.06
C GLY A 240 -20.74 6.91 -3.39
N GLY A 241 -21.45 7.82 -2.69
CA GLY A 241 -21.33 9.27 -2.88
C GLY A 241 -21.52 9.74 -4.33
N ALA A 242 -20.72 10.71 -4.76
CA ALA A 242 -20.70 11.20 -6.14
C ALA A 242 -20.19 10.14 -7.15
N PHE A 243 -19.51 9.10 -6.68
CA PHE A 243 -18.97 8.01 -7.49
C PHE A 243 -19.99 6.88 -7.72
N ALA A 244 -21.15 6.89 -7.06
CA ALA A 244 -22.09 5.76 -7.07
C ALA A 244 -22.46 5.25 -8.47
N ASP A 245 -22.61 6.16 -9.44
CA ASP A 245 -22.88 5.77 -10.83
C ASP A 245 -21.65 5.22 -11.54
N ALA A 246 -20.49 5.86 -11.40
CA ALA A 246 -19.23 5.33 -11.92
C ALA A 246 -18.87 3.95 -11.31
N TRP A 247 -19.23 3.73 -10.05
CA TRP A 247 -18.99 2.47 -9.34
C TRP A 247 -19.76 1.30 -9.96
N LYS A 248 -20.98 1.56 -10.44
CA LYS A 248 -21.79 0.56 -11.18
C LYS A 248 -21.18 0.21 -12.54
N LEU A 249 -20.38 1.09 -13.12
CA LEU A 249 -19.73 0.83 -14.40
C LEU A 249 -18.61 -0.21 -14.27
N GLN A 250 -17.98 -0.37 -13.09
CA GLN A 250 -16.96 -1.39 -12.89
C GLN A 250 -17.59 -2.78 -12.72
N LEU A 251 -17.20 -3.71 -13.58
CA LEU A 251 -17.56 -5.12 -13.51
C LEU A 251 -16.80 -5.81 -12.37
N LYS A 252 -17.52 -6.54 -11.51
CA LYS A 252 -16.99 -7.23 -10.31
C LYS A 252 -17.28 -8.74 -10.33
N ASN A 253 -17.43 -9.27 -11.53
CA ASN A 253 -17.80 -10.65 -11.83
C ASN A 253 -16.78 -11.35 -12.74
N ILE A 254 -15.61 -10.73 -12.94
CA ILE A 254 -14.51 -11.24 -13.75
C ILE A 254 -13.31 -11.47 -12.82
N TYR A 255 -12.75 -12.67 -12.79
CA TYR A 255 -11.79 -13.10 -11.76
C TYR A 255 -10.46 -13.56 -12.36
N PRO A 256 -9.32 -12.92 -12.02
CA PRO A 256 -8.01 -13.28 -12.54
C PRO A 256 -7.49 -14.56 -11.89
N ILE A 257 -6.97 -15.49 -12.70
CA ILE A 257 -6.38 -16.74 -12.23
C ILE A 257 -4.84 -16.71 -12.21
N GLY A 258 -4.23 -15.56 -12.52
CA GLY A 258 -2.79 -15.31 -12.42
C GLY A 258 -1.94 -15.69 -13.65
N GLY A 259 -2.53 -16.37 -14.64
CA GLY A 259 -1.87 -16.74 -15.90
C GLY A 259 -2.23 -15.83 -17.07
N ARG A 260 -1.41 -15.80 -18.13
CA ARG A 260 -1.78 -15.26 -19.45
C ARG A 260 -1.71 -16.37 -20.49
N ASP A 261 -2.42 -16.18 -21.60
CA ASP A 261 -2.49 -17.14 -22.71
C ASP A 261 -2.81 -18.56 -22.24
N VAL A 262 -3.87 -18.67 -21.42
CA VAL A 262 -4.29 -19.91 -20.77
C VAL A 262 -4.82 -20.91 -21.79
N LYS A 263 -4.38 -22.16 -21.68
CA LYS A 263 -4.77 -23.26 -22.57
C LYS A 263 -5.94 -24.05 -22.01
N LYS A 264 -6.77 -24.62 -22.91
CA LYS A 264 -7.88 -25.50 -22.54
C LYS A 264 -7.37 -26.79 -21.90
N GLU A 265 -6.27 -27.32 -22.41
CA GLU A 265 -5.72 -28.60 -21.98
C GLU A 265 -5.28 -28.56 -20.52
N GLY A 266 -5.89 -29.42 -19.70
CA GLY A 266 -5.58 -29.53 -18.28
C GLY A 266 -6.13 -28.40 -17.42
N PHE A 267 -7.01 -27.55 -17.96
CA PHE A 267 -7.73 -26.55 -17.19
C PHE A 267 -8.80 -27.20 -16.31
N VAL A 268 -8.81 -26.85 -15.03
CA VAL A 268 -9.80 -27.28 -14.04
C VAL A 268 -10.22 -26.05 -13.25
N LEU A 269 -11.53 -25.89 -13.03
CA LEU A 269 -12.07 -24.85 -12.15
C LEU A 269 -13.19 -25.45 -11.32
N ASP A 270 -13.13 -25.20 -10.02
CA ASP A 270 -14.14 -25.55 -9.02
C ASP A 270 -14.45 -24.31 -8.16
N ILE A 271 -15.64 -24.26 -7.57
CA ILE A 271 -15.99 -23.30 -6.53
C ILE A 271 -16.28 -24.09 -5.26
N ASN A 272 -15.53 -23.80 -4.20
CA ASN A 272 -15.68 -24.49 -2.91
C ASN A 272 -16.27 -23.57 -1.85
N TYR A 273 -17.12 -24.14 -1.01
CA TYR A 273 -17.61 -23.51 0.20
C TYR A 273 -16.80 -24.00 1.41
N GLN A 274 -16.12 -23.06 2.08
CA GLN A 274 -15.24 -23.34 3.21
C GLN A 274 -15.94 -23.10 4.54
N LYS A 275 -15.80 -24.06 5.47
CA LYS A 275 -16.25 -23.93 6.85
C LYS A 275 -15.08 -24.19 7.79
N PRO A 276 -14.87 -23.37 8.84
CA PRO A 276 -13.80 -23.59 9.80
C PRO A 276 -13.84 -25.02 10.38
N GLY A 277 -12.71 -25.73 10.29
CA GLY A 277 -12.56 -27.08 10.84
C GLY A 277 -13.21 -28.21 10.02
N VAL A 278 -13.70 -27.94 8.81
CA VAL A 278 -14.31 -28.95 7.91
C VAL A 278 -13.68 -28.85 6.52
N GLU A 279 -13.54 -29.99 5.84
CA GLU A 279 -13.11 -30.05 4.44
C GLU A 279 -14.03 -29.21 3.52
N PRO A 280 -13.47 -28.49 2.53
CA PRO A 280 -14.26 -27.66 1.62
C PRO A 280 -15.32 -28.48 0.84
N LEU A 281 -16.52 -27.91 0.71
CA LEU A 281 -17.65 -28.55 0.05
C LEU A 281 -17.81 -28.03 -1.39
N ARG A 282 -18.04 -28.95 -2.35
CA ARG A 282 -18.35 -28.64 -3.76
C ARG A 282 -19.86 -28.67 -4.08
N GLU A 283 -20.64 -29.10 -3.11
CA GLU A 283 -22.10 -29.22 -3.19
C GLU A 283 -22.71 -28.52 -1.98
N LEU A 284 -23.75 -27.72 -2.22
CA LEU A 284 -24.49 -26.99 -1.18
C LEU A 284 -25.98 -27.10 -1.48
N GLU A 285 -26.81 -27.31 -0.44
CA GLU A 285 -28.27 -27.47 -0.60
C GLU A 285 -28.71 -28.55 -1.62
N GLY A 286 -27.88 -29.59 -1.84
CA GLY A 286 -28.16 -30.66 -2.80
C GLY A 286 -27.87 -30.31 -4.26
N LYS A 287 -27.16 -29.21 -4.52
CA LYS A 287 -26.78 -28.74 -5.87
C LYS A 287 -25.28 -28.54 -5.97
N LYS A 288 -24.69 -28.89 -7.12
CA LYS A 288 -23.28 -28.60 -7.42
C LYS A 288 -23.09 -27.08 -7.51
N ILE A 289 -22.08 -26.56 -6.81
CA ILE A 289 -21.87 -25.10 -6.74
C ILE A 289 -21.54 -24.56 -8.13
N LEU A 290 -20.62 -25.21 -8.88
CA LEU A 290 -20.20 -24.78 -10.22
C LEU A 290 -21.37 -24.63 -11.21
N GLU A 291 -22.24 -25.63 -11.28
CA GLU A 291 -23.46 -25.63 -12.11
C GLU A 291 -24.41 -24.51 -11.71
N THR A 292 -24.63 -24.30 -10.42
CA THR A 292 -25.60 -23.30 -9.94
C THR A 292 -25.11 -21.86 -10.17
N PHE A 293 -23.79 -21.64 -10.23
CA PHE A 293 -23.19 -20.36 -10.62
C PHE A 293 -23.18 -20.13 -12.14
N GLY A 294 -23.68 -21.09 -12.94
CA GLY A 294 -23.82 -20.97 -14.39
C GLY A 294 -22.51 -21.12 -15.18
N LEU A 295 -21.49 -21.75 -14.57
CA LEU A 295 -20.21 -22.05 -15.23
C LEU A 295 -20.12 -23.49 -15.76
N ASP A 296 -21.17 -24.30 -15.55
CA ASP A 296 -21.34 -25.68 -16.03
C ASP A 296 -22.82 -25.86 -16.44
N LEU A 297 -23.12 -25.60 -17.69
CA LEU A 297 -24.44 -25.69 -18.33
C LEU A 297 -24.50 -26.83 -19.35
N THR A 298 -23.37 -27.19 -19.97
CA THR A 298 -23.29 -28.16 -21.05
C THR A 298 -22.29 -29.28 -20.76
N ASP A 299 -22.33 -30.34 -21.57
CA ASP A 299 -21.27 -31.35 -21.57
C ASP A 299 -20.06 -30.89 -22.40
N GLU A 300 -18.97 -31.66 -22.40
CA GLU A 300 -17.77 -31.39 -23.22
C GLU A 300 -18.06 -31.12 -24.72
N SER A 301 -19.20 -31.60 -25.25
CA SER A 301 -19.63 -31.39 -26.63
C SER A 301 -20.33 -30.04 -26.88
N GLY A 302 -20.68 -29.31 -25.81
CA GLY A 302 -21.44 -28.06 -25.84
C GLY A 302 -22.93 -28.23 -26.15
N THR A 303 -23.46 -29.45 -26.08
CA THR A 303 -24.86 -29.75 -26.50
C THR A 303 -25.65 -30.64 -25.54
N GLY A 304 -24.98 -31.33 -24.61
CA GLY A 304 -25.60 -32.15 -23.58
C GLY A 304 -25.92 -31.39 -22.28
N ALA A 305 -26.31 -32.13 -21.25
CA ALA A 305 -26.54 -31.60 -19.91
C ALA A 305 -25.21 -31.43 -19.14
N SER A 306 -25.22 -30.59 -18.09
CA SER A 306 -24.10 -30.34 -17.19
C SER A 306 -23.38 -31.64 -16.77
N ASP A 307 -22.06 -31.65 -16.86
CA ASP A 307 -21.22 -32.82 -16.58
C ASP A 307 -20.42 -32.70 -15.28
N GLY A 308 -20.50 -31.55 -14.59
CA GLY A 308 -19.74 -31.26 -13.39
C GLY A 308 -18.38 -30.64 -13.66
N ALA A 309 -18.05 -30.29 -14.90
CA ALA A 309 -16.83 -29.60 -15.27
C ALA A 309 -17.13 -28.20 -15.81
N PHE A 310 -16.12 -27.32 -15.75
CA PHE A 310 -16.24 -25.96 -16.25
C PHE A 310 -16.41 -25.93 -17.78
N ASP A 311 -17.42 -25.21 -18.25
CA ASP A 311 -17.66 -24.96 -19.68
C ASP A 311 -16.58 -24.02 -20.25
N TRP A 312 -15.62 -24.57 -20.98
CA TRP A 312 -14.58 -23.78 -21.66
C TRP A 312 -15.13 -23.11 -22.93
N ASP A 313 -15.46 -21.82 -22.85
CA ASP A 313 -15.93 -20.98 -23.97
C ASP A 313 -15.16 -19.64 -24.01
N PRO A 314 -14.08 -19.53 -24.83
CA PRO A 314 -13.26 -18.32 -24.91
C PRO A 314 -14.07 -17.08 -25.29
N GLY A 315 -13.99 -16.05 -24.45
CA GLY A 315 -14.72 -14.79 -24.59
C GLY A 315 -16.09 -14.77 -23.91
N ARG A 316 -16.58 -15.93 -23.42
CA ARG A 316 -17.85 -16.05 -22.70
C ARG A 316 -17.68 -16.50 -21.25
N THR A 317 -16.96 -17.58 -21.01
CA THR A 317 -16.68 -18.06 -19.64
C THR A 317 -15.23 -17.78 -19.22
N ILE A 318 -14.32 -17.58 -20.18
CA ILE A 318 -12.91 -17.28 -19.92
C ILE A 318 -12.30 -16.30 -20.94
N LEU A 319 -11.55 -15.30 -20.45
CA LEU A 319 -10.63 -14.47 -21.23
C LEU A 319 -9.25 -15.10 -21.22
N THR A 320 -8.91 -15.86 -22.25
CA THR A 320 -7.67 -16.67 -22.28
C THR A 320 -6.40 -15.84 -22.29
N LYS A 321 -6.41 -14.67 -22.95
CA LYS A 321 -5.25 -13.77 -23.07
C LYS A 321 -4.81 -13.17 -21.74
N THR A 322 -5.77 -12.73 -20.93
CA THR A 322 -5.54 -12.12 -19.61
C THR A 322 -5.64 -13.13 -18.47
N GLY A 323 -6.16 -14.33 -18.73
CA GLY A 323 -6.41 -15.39 -17.76
C GLY A 323 -7.42 -14.97 -16.72
N GLU A 324 -8.63 -14.68 -17.16
CA GLU A 324 -9.72 -14.23 -16.29
C GLU A 324 -10.99 -15.03 -16.55
N ILE A 325 -11.70 -15.42 -15.50
CA ILE A 325 -12.97 -16.17 -15.56
C ILE A 325 -14.13 -15.20 -15.50
N ILE A 326 -15.10 -15.35 -16.39
CA ILE A 326 -16.29 -14.50 -16.45
C ILE A 326 -17.48 -15.26 -15.88
N PHE A 327 -18.10 -14.72 -14.83
CA PHE A 327 -19.39 -15.21 -14.36
C PHE A 327 -20.52 -14.64 -15.22
N PRO A 328 -21.59 -15.41 -15.49
CA PRO A 328 -22.64 -15.03 -16.43
C PRO A 328 -23.60 -13.95 -15.92
N VAL A 329 -23.45 -13.52 -14.68
CA VAL A 329 -24.29 -12.52 -13.98
C VAL A 329 -23.42 -11.44 -13.36
N LEU A 330 -23.99 -10.26 -13.08
CA LEU A 330 -23.23 -9.10 -12.59
C LEU A 330 -22.77 -9.23 -11.13
N GLN A 331 -23.57 -9.87 -10.28
CA GLN A 331 -23.27 -10.05 -8.86
C GLN A 331 -23.37 -11.52 -8.42
N PRO A 332 -22.51 -12.43 -8.91
CA PRO A 332 -22.59 -13.85 -8.63
C PRO A 332 -22.55 -14.20 -7.14
N PHE A 333 -21.80 -13.46 -6.32
CA PHE A 333 -21.72 -13.68 -4.88
C PHE A 333 -22.67 -12.79 -4.06
N GLY A 334 -23.44 -11.90 -4.69
CA GLY A 334 -24.29 -10.90 -4.03
C GLY A 334 -25.77 -11.02 -4.43
N GLU A 335 -26.30 -10.02 -5.13
CA GLU A 335 -27.70 -10.00 -5.56
C GLU A 335 -28.11 -11.16 -6.47
N ASN A 336 -27.19 -11.71 -7.28
CA ASN A 336 -27.46 -12.90 -8.10
C ASN A 336 -27.06 -14.22 -7.41
N PHE A 337 -26.70 -14.19 -6.13
CA PHE A 337 -26.29 -15.39 -5.40
C PHE A 337 -27.38 -16.47 -5.41
N PRO A 338 -27.07 -17.73 -5.79
CA PRO A 338 -28.08 -18.73 -6.12
C PRO A 338 -28.57 -19.60 -4.96
N PHE A 339 -27.98 -19.44 -3.77
CA PHE A 339 -28.38 -20.14 -2.53
C PHE A 339 -29.06 -19.18 -1.55
N SER A 340 -29.25 -19.59 -0.28
CA SER A 340 -29.78 -18.70 0.75
C SER A 340 -29.03 -17.35 0.81
N LYS A 341 -29.79 -16.24 0.80
CA LYS A 341 -29.23 -14.88 0.82
C LYS A 341 -28.42 -14.56 2.06
N GLU A 342 -28.57 -15.33 3.14
CA GLU A 342 -27.75 -15.21 4.36
C GLU A 342 -26.26 -15.53 4.14
N LEU A 343 -25.94 -16.28 3.08
CA LEU A 343 -24.58 -16.64 2.68
C LEU A 343 -24.05 -15.74 1.55
N ALA A 344 -24.81 -14.73 1.13
CA ALA A 344 -24.42 -13.82 0.07
C ALA A 344 -23.40 -12.81 0.60
N TYR A 345 -22.35 -12.59 -0.20
CA TYR A 345 -21.23 -11.73 0.12
C TYR A 345 -21.38 -10.37 -0.57
N GLN A 346 -22.38 -9.60 -0.14
CA GLN A 346 -22.76 -8.34 -0.78
C GLN A 346 -21.67 -7.25 -0.67
N ALA A 347 -20.83 -7.29 0.38
CA ALA A 347 -19.74 -6.34 0.60
C ALA A 347 -18.76 -6.27 -0.59
N VAL A 348 -18.59 -7.35 -1.37
CA VAL A 348 -17.77 -7.36 -2.61
C VAL A 348 -18.24 -6.31 -3.62
N TYR A 349 -19.54 -6.02 -3.68
CA TYR A 349 -20.13 -5.13 -4.68
C TYR A 349 -20.35 -3.71 -4.17
N ASP A 350 -20.59 -3.56 -2.87
CA ASP A 350 -20.98 -2.29 -2.27
C ASP A 350 -19.84 -1.59 -1.51
N THR A 351 -18.70 -2.26 -1.30
CA THR A 351 -17.53 -1.71 -0.58
C THR A 351 -16.25 -1.87 -1.39
N SER A 352 -15.11 -1.34 -0.90
CA SER A 352 -13.82 -1.55 -1.54
C SER A 352 -13.33 -3.00 -1.34
N VAL A 353 -12.40 -3.46 -2.18
CA VAL A 353 -11.78 -4.79 -2.03
C VAL A 353 -11.16 -4.98 -0.65
N THR A 354 -10.52 -3.93 -0.11
CA THR A 354 -9.88 -3.98 1.22
C THR A 354 -10.92 -4.18 2.33
N PHE A 355 -12.06 -3.49 2.25
CA PHE A 355 -13.16 -3.65 3.20
C PHE A 355 -13.81 -5.03 3.08
N ALA A 356 -14.15 -5.44 1.85
CA ALA A 356 -14.69 -6.77 1.60
C ALA A 356 -13.77 -7.82 2.21
N LYS A 357 -12.46 -7.80 1.93
CA LYS A 357 -11.48 -8.76 2.47
C LYS A 357 -11.52 -8.93 4.00
N ASN A 358 -11.90 -7.90 4.74
CA ASN A 358 -12.01 -7.93 6.20
C ASN A 358 -13.32 -8.57 6.70
N ASP A 359 -14.36 -8.68 5.87
CA ASP A 359 -15.59 -9.44 6.16
C ASP A 359 -15.35 -10.95 6.00
N LYS A 360 -14.65 -11.52 6.99
CA LYS A 360 -14.39 -12.96 7.05
C LYS A 360 -15.63 -13.80 7.35
N ALA A 361 -16.72 -13.19 7.79
CA ALA A 361 -17.97 -13.89 8.04
C ALA A 361 -18.58 -14.36 6.72
N GLN A 362 -18.57 -13.50 5.68
CA GLN A 362 -19.11 -13.81 4.36
C GLN A 362 -18.09 -14.35 3.35
N ASP A 363 -16.79 -14.17 3.60
CA ASP A 363 -15.69 -14.82 2.85
C ASP A 363 -15.65 -16.33 3.04
N LYS A 364 -16.57 -17.05 2.37
CA LYS A 364 -16.72 -18.51 2.48
C LYS A 364 -16.65 -19.23 1.14
N PHE A 365 -16.77 -18.53 0.02
CA PHE A 365 -16.71 -19.11 -1.32
C PHE A 365 -15.38 -18.79 -1.97
N VAL A 366 -14.68 -19.84 -2.38
CA VAL A 366 -13.33 -19.73 -2.95
C VAL A 366 -13.28 -20.46 -4.27
N ILE A 367 -12.86 -19.75 -5.31
CA ILE A 367 -12.66 -20.27 -6.66
C ILE A 367 -11.27 -20.91 -6.67
N THR A 368 -11.19 -22.17 -7.04
CA THR A 368 -9.92 -22.91 -7.09
C THR A 368 -9.78 -23.64 -8.40
N GLY A 369 -8.57 -23.89 -8.83
CA GLY A 369 -8.38 -24.70 -10.02
C GLY A 369 -6.94 -24.88 -10.41
N GLU A 370 -6.77 -25.49 -11.58
CA GLU A 370 -5.49 -25.70 -12.23
C GLU A 370 -5.55 -25.09 -13.63
N TYR A 371 -4.49 -24.41 -14.06
CA TYR A 371 -4.36 -23.97 -15.44
C TYR A 371 -2.98 -24.28 -15.99
N SER A 372 -2.87 -24.33 -17.32
CA SER A 372 -1.59 -24.43 -18.01
C SER A 372 -1.37 -23.21 -18.91
N ALA A 373 -0.17 -22.64 -18.85
CA ALA A 373 0.29 -21.53 -19.69
C ALA A 373 1.60 -21.92 -20.39
N ASP A 374 2.09 -21.11 -21.34
CA ASP A 374 3.35 -21.39 -22.01
C ASP A 374 4.52 -21.54 -21.02
N ALA A 375 5.33 -22.59 -21.21
CA ALA A 375 6.43 -22.93 -20.31
C ALA A 375 7.48 -21.82 -20.32
N SER A 376 7.66 -21.14 -19.19
CA SER A 376 8.81 -20.27 -19.03
C SER A 376 10.07 -21.15 -18.94
N SER A 377 10.99 -20.99 -19.89
CA SER A 377 12.34 -21.58 -19.81
C SER A 377 13.23 -20.89 -18.77
N VAL A 378 12.67 -19.87 -18.09
CA VAL A 378 13.37 -18.90 -17.26
C VAL A 378 12.74 -18.89 -15.87
N TYR A 379 13.55 -19.18 -14.86
CA TYR A 379 13.16 -19.21 -13.44
C TYR A 379 13.93 -18.15 -12.67
N ASN A 380 13.22 -17.32 -11.91
CA ASN A 380 13.83 -16.32 -11.04
C ASN A 380 14.06 -16.93 -9.65
N ILE A 381 15.32 -16.95 -9.21
CA ILE A 381 15.79 -17.44 -7.92
C ILE A 381 16.27 -16.29 -7.01
N GLY A 382 16.00 -15.03 -7.40
CA GLY A 382 16.26 -13.85 -6.59
C GLY A 382 17.71 -13.36 -6.61
N PHE A 383 17.96 -12.14 -6.14
CA PHE A 383 19.27 -11.50 -6.17
C PHE A 383 20.25 -12.08 -5.13
N ASN A 384 21.56 -11.93 -5.35
CA ASN A 384 22.66 -12.36 -4.45
C ASN A 384 22.78 -13.86 -4.24
N VAL A 385 22.49 -14.65 -5.26
CA VAL A 385 22.76 -16.10 -5.27
C VAL A 385 24.27 -16.33 -5.22
N VAL A 386 24.71 -17.21 -4.33
CA VAL A 386 26.12 -17.60 -4.20
C VAL A 386 26.57 -18.27 -5.49
N GLU A 387 27.66 -17.77 -6.07
CA GLU A 387 28.19 -18.30 -7.33
C GLU A 387 28.50 -19.79 -7.21
N ASN A 388 28.05 -20.59 -8.18
CA ASN A 388 28.14 -22.06 -8.22
C ASN A 388 27.31 -22.82 -7.17
N SER A 389 26.42 -22.16 -6.42
CA SER A 389 25.53 -22.85 -5.47
C SER A 389 24.34 -23.56 -6.15
N VAL A 390 23.95 -23.11 -7.35
CA VAL A 390 22.78 -23.63 -8.05
C VAL A 390 23.00 -25.06 -8.51
N LYS A 391 22.14 -25.97 -8.06
CA LYS A 391 22.08 -27.37 -8.48
C LYS A 391 20.67 -27.67 -9.00
N VAL A 392 20.58 -27.99 -10.29
CA VAL A 392 19.33 -28.39 -10.94
C VAL A 392 19.29 -29.91 -11.12
N THR A 393 18.19 -30.54 -10.72
CA THR A 393 17.95 -31.98 -10.88
C THR A 393 16.65 -32.20 -11.65
N LEU A 394 16.61 -33.23 -12.49
CA LEU A 394 15.46 -33.65 -13.29
C LEU A 394 15.15 -35.12 -13.01
N ASN A 395 13.99 -35.43 -12.43
CA ASN A 395 13.59 -36.77 -12.03
C ASN A 395 14.67 -37.46 -11.16
N GLY A 396 15.32 -36.70 -10.28
CA GLY A 396 16.44 -37.16 -9.45
C GLY A 396 17.81 -37.22 -10.15
N ARG A 397 17.90 -36.98 -11.47
CA ARG A 397 19.16 -36.88 -12.22
C ARG A 397 19.65 -35.43 -12.25
N GLN A 398 20.83 -35.16 -11.70
CA GLN A 398 21.44 -33.82 -11.76
C GLN A 398 21.74 -33.41 -13.22
N LEU A 399 21.36 -32.19 -13.58
CA LEU A 399 21.64 -31.58 -14.87
C LEU A 399 23.01 -30.88 -14.86
N SER A 400 23.61 -30.67 -16.03
CA SER A 400 24.93 -30.06 -16.17
C SER A 400 24.84 -28.56 -16.47
N VAL A 401 25.56 -27.74 -15.69
CA VAL A 401 25.68 -26.29 -15.91
C VAL A 401 26.33 -26.03 -17.28
N GLY A 402 25.79 -25.07 -18.04
CA GLY A 402 26.26 -24.64 -19.35
C GLY A 402 25.62 -25.39 -20.53
N SER A 403 25.40 -26.70 -20.41
CA SER A 403 24.75 -27.50 -21.47
C SER A 403 23.25 -27.67 -21.25
N ASP A 404 22.83 -28.08 -20.05
CA ASP A 404 21.44 -28.39 -19.74
C ASP A 404 20.69 -27.19 -19.13
N TYR A 405 21.42 -26.29 -18.48
CA TYR A 405 20.90 -25.01 -17.97
C TYR A 405 22.03 -23.99 -17.84
N SER A 406 21.69 -22.71 -17.85
CA SER A 406 22.61 -21.60 -17.54
C SER A 406 22.07 -20.78 -16.38
N VAL A 407 22.96 -20.19 -15.59
CA VAL A 407 22.62 -19.37 -14.43
C VAL A 407 23.24 -18.00 -14.60
N ASP A 408 22.43 -16.95 -14.45
CA ASP A 408 22.89 -15.58 -14.25
C ASP A 408 22.77 -15.23 -12.77
N TYR A 409 23.91 -15.15 -12.09
CA TYR A 409 23.98 -14.87 -10.66
C TYR A 409 23.75 -13.39 -10.31
N ASN A 410 23.89 -12.47 -11.29
CA ASN A 410 23.71 -11.03 -11.04
C ASN A 410 22.23 -10.67 -10.90
N ILE A 411 21.41 -11.22 -11.80
CA ILE A 411 19.96 -10.99 -11.81
C ILE A 411 19.18 -12.14 -11.16
N GLY A 412 19.86 -13.21 -10.73
CA GLY A 412 19.22 -14.31 -10.02
C GLY A 412 18.36 -15.20 -10.90
N GLN A 413 18.84 -15.56 -12.09
CA GLN A 413 18.01 -16.21 -13.11
C GLN A 413 18.60 -17.53 -13.57
N VAL A 414 17.77 -18.59 -13.62
CA VAL A 414 18.13 -19.90 -14.17
C VAL A 414 17.38 -20.14 -15.47
N VAL A 415 18.11 -20.36 -16.55
CA VAL A 415 17.56 -20.68 -17.86
C VAL A 415 17.76 -22.15 -18.17
N ILE A 416 16.69 -22.91 -18.30
CA ILE A 416 16.73 -24.34 -18.64
C ILE A 416 16.84 -24.48 -20.16
N ARG A 417 17.87 -25.20 -20.62
CA ARG A 417 18.17 -25.45 -22.04
C ARG A 417 17.84 -26.87 -22.48
N ASN A 418 17.74 -27.79 -21.53
CA ASN A 418 17.40 -29.18 -21.79
C ASN A 418 15.91 -29.29 -22.15
N ALA A 419 15.60 -29.65 -23.39
CA ALA A 419 14.21 -29.79 -23.87
C ALA A 419 13.41 -30.86 -23.12
N ASP A 420 14.06 -31.93 -22.62
CA ASP A 420 13.41 -32.99 -21.84
C ASP A 420 12.97 -32.48 -20.46
N ALA A 421 13.62 -31.42 -19.95
CA ALA A 421 13.23 -30.73 -18.73
C ALA A 421 12.05 -29.76 -18.94
N LEU A 422 11.61 -29.55 -20.18
CA LEU A 422 10.48 -28.70 -20.57
C LEU A 422 9.29 -29.52 -21.08
N VAL A 423 9.30 -30.84 -20.91
CA VAL A 423 8.19 -31.74 -21.28
C VAL A 423 7.24 -31.90 -20.09
N PRO A 424 5.91 -31.84 -20.29
CA PRO A 424 4.90 -32.07 -19.25
C PRO A 424 5.19 -33.32 -18.39
N GLY A 425 5.24 -33.14 -17.08
CA GLY A 425 5.40 -34.23 -16.09
C GLY A 425 6.85 -34.52 -15.67
N ALA A 426 7.83 -33.76 -16.14
CA ALA A 426 9.21 -33.91 -15.68
C ALA A 426 9.42 -33.19 -14.33
N ASN A 427 9.95 -33.85 -13.29
CA ASN A 427 10.17 -33.24 -11.97
C ASN A 427 11.53 -32.52 -11.93
N LEU A 428 11.53 -31.21 -12.14
CA LEU A 428 12.70 -30.35 -12.07
C LEU A 428 12.84 -29.73 -10.67
N LYS A 429 14.02 -29.75 -10.09
CA LYS A 429 14.27 -29.21 -8.75
C LYS A 429 15.54 -28.40 -8.76
N ILE A 430 15.41 -27.11 -8.48
CA ILE A 430 16.47 -26.09 -8.46
C ILE A 430 16.76 -25.78 -6.99
N SER A 431 17.94 -26.15 -6.51
CA SER A 431 18.42 -25.79 -5.17
C SER A 431 19.55 -24.78 -5.30
N TYR A 432 19.58 -23.76 -4.46
CA TYR A 432 20.59 -22.70 -4.53
C TYR A 432 20.81 -22.05 -3.15
N GLU A 433 21.94 -21.38 -2.99
CA GLU A 433 22.22 -20.62 -1.77
C GLU A 433 22.16 -19.13 -2.05
N LYS A 434 21.56 -18.36 -1.14
CA LYS A 434 21.48 -16.91 -1.22
C LYS A 434 22.25 -16.27 -0.07
N ASN A 435 23.04 -15.25 -0.38
CA ASN A 435 23.66 -14.42 0.66
C ASN A 435 22.58 -13.54 1.28
N ASP A 436 22.46 -13.62 2.60
CA ASP A 436 21.57 -12.74 3.33
C ASP A 436 22.28 -11.40 3.54
N LEU A 437 21.82 -10.34 2.86
CA LEU A 437 22.39 -9.00 2.95
C LEU A 437 21.88 -8.20 4.16
N PHE A 438 20.82 -8.66 4.83
CA PHE A 438 20.04 -7.83 5.75
C PHE A 438 19.87 -8.41 7.16
N GLN A 439 20.35 -9.62 7.45
CA GLN A 439 20.36 -10.11 8.83
C GLN A 439 21.50 -9.49 9.65
N LEU A 440 21.10 -8.59 10.55
CA LEU A 440 21.95 -8.05 11.62
C LEU A 440 22.28 -9.10 12.71
N ALA A 441 21.55 -10.21 12.75
CA ALA A 441 21.69 -11.31 13.71
C ALA A 441 22.82 -12.28 13.32
N SER A 442 23.73 -12.59 14.26
CA SER A 442 24.82 -13.54 13.99
C SER A 442 24.38 -15.00 14.16
N LYS A 443 24.67 -15.84 13.16
CA LYS A 443 24.49 -17.30 13.22
C LYS A 443 25.86 -17.98 13.32
N THR A 444 26.18 -18.54 14.48
CA THR A 444 27.45 -19.26 14.72
C THR A 444 27.22 -20.76 14.52
N LEU A 445 28.01 -21.38 13.64
CA LEU A 445 28.04 -22.81 13.42
C LEU A 445 29.37 -23.38 13.91
N MET A 446 29.31 -24.23 14.92
CA MET A 446 30.43 -25.06 15.35
C MET A 446 30.22 -26.48 14.84
N GLY A 447 31.26 -27.10 14.30
CA GLY A 447 31.15 -28.41 13.71
C GLY A 447 32.37 -29.28 13.95
N LEU A 448 32.13 -30.57 14.11
CA LEU A 448 33.15 -31.58 14.28
C LEU A 448 32.76 -32.82 13.49
N ARG A 449 33.66 -33.31 12.64
CA ARG A 449 33.46 -34.48 11.79
C ARG A 449 34.67 -35.41 11.91
N GLY A 450 34.46 -36.61 12.41
CA GLY A 450 35.46 -37.66 12.42
C GLY A 450 35.14 -38.75 11.39
N ILE A 451 36.14 -39.20 10.65
CA ILE A 451 36.04 -40.35 9.74
C ILE A 451 37.16 -41.32 10.11
N TYR A 452 36.78 -42.53 10.52
CA TYR A 452 37.69 -43.62 10.83
C TYR A 452 37.67 -44.65 9.69
N ASP A 453 38.79 -44.73 8.97
CA ASP A 453 39.01 -45.71 7.90
C ASP A 453 39.35 -47.09 8.50
N VAL A 454 38.32 -47.93 8.74
CA VAL A 454 38.51 -49.30 9.25
C VAL A 454 39.23 -50.17 8.21
N SER A 455 38.89 -50.00 6.93
CA SER A 455 39.52 -50.69 5.80
C SER A 455 39.48 -49.81 4.54
N LYS A 456 40.10 -50.25 3.44
CA LYS A 456 39.99 -49.53 2.14
C LYS A 456 38.54 -49.40 1.64
N LYS A 457 37.62 -50.20 2.16
CA LYS A 457 36.21 -50.24 1.74
C LYS A 457 35.25 -49.98 2.87
N THR A 458 35.71 -49.78 4.11
CA THR A 458 34.85 -49.65 5.28
C THR A 458 35.22 -48.39 6.04
N LYS A 459 34.26 -47.47 6.16
CA LYS A 459 34.40 -46.20 6.85
C LYS A 459 33.33 -46.06 7.91
N PHE A 460 33.72 -45.49 9.05
CA PHE A 460 32.80 -45.09 10.11
C PHE A 460 32.95 -43.59 10.34
N GLY A 461 31.85 -42.85 10.21
CA GLY A 461 31.77 -41.42 10.42
C GLY A 461 31.04 -41.09 11.72
N PHE A 462 31.47 -40.02 12.38
CA PHE A 462 30.68 -39.36 13.42
C PHE A 462 30.70 -37.85 13.21
N SER A 463 29.59 -37.19 13.50
CA SER A 463 29.42 -35.76 13.38
C SER A 463 28.84 -35.16 14.65
N TYR A 464 29.26 -33.95 14.97
CA TYR A 464 28.58 -33.06 15.91
C TYR A 464 28.50 -31.68 15.28
N LEU A 465 27.31 -31.09 15.22
CA LEU A 465 27.09 -29.73 14.78
C LEU A 465 26.31 -28.98 15.86
N ASN A 466 26.68 -27.74 16.12
CA ASN A 466 25.94 -26.82 16.96
C ASN A 466 25.72 -25.52 16.20
N LEU A 467 24.46 -25.17 15.97
CA LEU A 467 24.06 -23.92 15.36
C LEU A 467 23.42 -23.04 16.43
N ASN A 468 24.07 -21.92 16.74
CA ASN A 468 23.61 -20.93 17.72
C ASN A 468 23.31 -19.60 17.03
N GLN A 469 22.10 -19.09 17.21
CA GLN A 469 21.64 -17.83 16.65
C GLN A 469 21.44 -16.80 17.77
N THR A 470 21.83 -15.55 17.52
CA THR A 470 21.65 -14.44 18.46
C THR A 470 20.79 -13.35 17.84
N THR A 471 20.01 -12.65 18.64
CA THR A 471 19.21 -11.48 18.22
C THR A 471 19.83 -10.17 18.74
N LEU A 472 19.57 -9.06 18.04
CA LEU A 472 19.87 -7.71 18.53
C LEU A 472 18.72 -7.10 19.35
N SER A 473 17.51 -7.63 19.21
CA SER A 473 16.33 -7.16 19.94
C SER A 473 16.12 -7.94 21.22
N ASP A 474 15.74 -7.25 22.29
CA ASP A 474 15.30 -7.92 23.52
C ASP A 474 13.81 -8.34 23.46
N LYS A 475 13.00 -7.73 22.59
CA LYS A 475 11.63 -8.15 22.28
C LYS A 475 11.61 -8.92 20.95
N VAL A 476 11.50 -10.24 21.01
CA VAL A 476 11.55 -11.12 19.83
C VAL A 476 10.16 -11.61 19.47
N ARG A 477 9.76 -11.45 18.20
CA ARG A 477 8.45 -11.88 17.71
C ARG A 477 8.42 -13.38 17.41
N ILE A 478 7.22 -13.96 17.43
CA ILE A 478 7.03 -15.36 17.01
C ILE A 478 7.47 -15.54 15.55
N GLY A 479 8.29 -16.56 15.29
CA GLY A 479 8.94 -16.83 14.01
C GLY A 479 10.34 -16.21 13.84
N GLU A 480 10.76 -15.31 14.73
CA GLU A 480 12.07 -14.65 14.70
C GLU A 480 12.98 -15.10 15.87
N GLU A 481 12.61 -16.17 16.57
CA GLU A 481 13.25 -16.63 17.79
C GLU A 481 14.71 -17.07 17.55
N PRO A 482 15.65 -16.66 18.43
CA PRO A 482 17.01 -17.16 18.37
C PRO A 482 17.06 -18.61 18.85
N LEU A 483 17.50 -19.52 17.99
CA LEU A 483 17.61 -20.94 18.29
C LEU A 483 19.04 -21.38 18.64
N ASN A 484 19.15 -22.50 19.35
CA ASN A 484 20.41 -23.20 19.61
C ASN A 484 20.22 -24.71 19.44
N ASN A 485 20.54 -25.22 18.25
CA ASN A 485 20.31 -26.61 17.90
C ASN A 485 21.62 -27.38 17.86
N SER A 486 21.65 -28.54 18.53
CA SER A 486 22.78 -29.46 18.50
C SER A 486 22.39 -30.76 17.81
N ILE A 487 23.12 -31.16 16.76
CA ILE A 487 22.91 -32.40 16.03
C ILE A 487 24.12 -33.31 16.21
N MET A 488 23.88 -34.56 16.57
CA MET A 488 24.87 -35.63 16.64
C MET A 488 24.52 -36.70 15.61
N GLY A 489 25.51 -37.18 14.86
CA GLY A 489 25.25 -38.25 13.90
C GLY A 489 26.37 -39.27 13.81
N MET A 490 26.01 -40.45 13.35
CA MET A 490 26.90 -41.55 13.02
C MET A 490 26.53 -42.09 11.65
N ASP A 491 27.54 -42.42 10.85
CA ASP A 491 27.35 -43.04 9.55
C ASP A 491 28.37 -44.15 9.31
N PHE A 492 27.99 -45.09 8.48
CA PHE A 492 28.79 -46.24 8.14
C PHE A 492 28.64 -46.53 6.65
N GLU A 493 29.77 -46.73 5.98
CA GLU A 493 29.82 -47.14 4.58
C GLU A 493 30.72 -48.37 4.45
N THR A 494 30.23 -49.44 3.83
CA THR A 494 31.05 -50.60 3.48
C THR A 494 30.78 -51.13 2.08
N GLY A 495 31.84 -51.44 1.33
CA GLY A 495 31.77 -52.07 0.01
C GLY A 495 32.22 -53.53 0.04
N LEU A 496 31.43 -54.43 -0.57
CA LEU A 496 31.75 -55.85 -0.75
C LEU A 496 31.83 -56.17 -2.24
N ASP A 497 32.92 -56.80 -2.67
CA ASP A 497 33.00 -57.34 -4.03
C ASP A 497 32.28 -58.68 -4.08
N LEU A 498 31.50 -58.89 -5.13
CA LEU A 498 30.71 -60.10 -5.37
C LEU A 498 31.22 -60.81 -6.63
N PRO A 499 32.44 -61.37 -6.61
CA PRO A 499 33.02 -62.01 -7.78
C PRO A 499 32.22 -63.23 -8.27
N PHE A 500 31.42 -63.85 -7.39
CA PHE A 500 30.50 -64.93 -7.79
C PHE A 500 29.38 -64.39 -8.70
N LEU A 501 28.88 -63.19 -8.44
CA LEU A 501 27.83 -62.55 -9.22
C LEU A 501 28.39 -62.10 -10.57
N THR A 502 29.61 -61.54 -10.57
CA THR A 502 30.34 -61.19 -11.80
C THR A 502 30.51 -62.38 -12.72
N LYS A 503 30.98 -63.51 -12.18
CA LYS A 503 31.13 -64.75 -12.95
C LYS A 503 29.79 -65.32 -13.43
N GLY A 504 28.74 -65.19 -12.62
CA GLY A 504 27.38 -65.59 -13.02
C GLY A 504 26.85 -64.75 -14.18
N LEU A 505 27.08 -63.44 -14.16
CA LEU A 505 26.68 -62.50 -15.20
C LEU A 505 27.54 -62.60 -16.47
N ASP A 506 28.84 -62.88 -16.36
CA ASP A 506 29.75 -63.07 -17.50
C ASP A 506 29.27 -64.18 -18.44
N ASN A 507 28.66 -65.24 -17.90
CA ASN A 507 28.06 -66.34 -18.67
C ASN A 507 26.83 -65.93 -19.51
N ILE A 508 26.22 -64.79 -19.21
CA ILE A 508 24.97 -64.32 -19.86
C ILE A 508 25.25 -63.10 -20.74
N ILE A 509 26.09 -62.17 -20.28
CA ILE A 509 26.31 -60.85 -20.91
C ILE A 509 27.78 -60.50 -21.17
N SER A 510 28.73 -61.44 -21.05
CA SER A 510 30.17 -61.27 -21.30
C SER A 510 30.74 -59.96 -20.72
N THR A 511 30.94 -59.94 -19.41
CA THR A 511 31.46 -58.78 -18.68
C THR A 511 32.55 -59.21 -17.69
N LYS A 512 33.66 -58.48 -17.71
CA LYS A 512 34.82 -58.70 -16.82
C LYS A 512 34.88 -57.70 -15.66
N GLU A 513 33.97 -56.73 -15.65
CA GLU A 513 33.91 -55.70 -14.61
C GLU A 513 33.38 -56.29 -13.30
N MET A 514 34.08 -56.02 -12.19
CA MET A 514 33.76 -56.58 -10.89
C MET A 514 32.41 -56.05 -10.38
N SER A 515 31.52 -56.96 -9.98
CA SER A 515 30.27 -56.62 -9.31
C SER A 515 30.57 -56.28 -7.86
N SER A 516 30.03 -55.17 -7.38
CA SER A 516 30.17 -54.74 -5.98
C SER A 516 28.81 -54.36 -5.41
N ILE A 517 28.63 -54.61 -4.11
CA ILE A 517 27.50 -54.09 -3.33
C ILE A 517 28.04 -53.12 -2.29
N ASN A 518 27.45 -51.92 -2.23
CA ASN A 518 27.78 -50.91 -1.25
C ASN A 518 26.62 -50.77 -0.27
N PHE A 519 26.91 -50.89 1.02
CA PHE A 519 25.96 -50.67 2.09
C PHE A 519 26.28 -49.37 2.79
N LYS A 520 25.28 -48.52 2.98
CA LYS A 520 25.36 -47.25 3.71
C LYS A 520 24.27 -47.22 4.77
N GLY A 521 24.61 -46.79 5.98
CA GLY A 521 23.66 -46.58 7.06
C GLY A 521 24.00 -45.30 7.82
N GLU A 522 22.98 -44.58 8.26
CA GLU A 522 23.11 -43.30 8.93
C GLU A 522 22.12 -43.22 10.10
N PHE A 523 22.53 -42.54 11.17
CA PHE A 523 21.71 -42.23 12.32
C PHE A 523 22.04 -40.80 12.78
N ALA A 524 21.02 -40.01 13.09
CA ALA A 524 21.19 -38.67 13.63
C ALA A 524 20.22 -38.45 14.79
N TYR A 525 20.67 -37.71 15.79
CA TYR A 525 19.89 -37.26 16.93
C TYR A 525 20.06 -35.74 17.06
N MET A 526 18.95 -35.03 17.23
CA MET A 526 18.93 -33.59 17.41
C MET A 526 18.42 -33.26 18.81
N ASN A 527 19.16 -32.41 19.52
CA ASN A 527 18.70 -31.75 20.73
C ASN A 527 18.45 -30.27 20.40
N PRO A 528 17.19 -29.88 20.16
CA PRO A 528 16.85 -28.51 19.82
C PRO A 528 16.62 -27.66 21.07
N ASP A 529 17.08 -26.41 21.03
CA ASP A 529 16.56 -25.32 21.86
C ASP A 529 15.94 -24.30 20.90
N PRO A 530 14.61 -24.34 20.69
CA PRO A 530 13.96 -23.54 19.66
C PRO A 530 13.92 -22.04 20.01
N ASN A 531 14.09 -21.69 21.30
CA ASN A 531 14.09 -20.29 21.73
C ASN A 531 15.00 -20.10 22.96
N THR A 532 16.19 -19.58 22.69
CA THR A 532 17.19 -19.23 23.70
C THR A 532 16.87 -17.93 24.44
N LYS A 533 15.93 -17.11 23.94
CA LYS A 533 15.56 -15.84 24.57
C LYS A 533 14.70 -16.10 25.79
N LYS A 534 15.23 -15.72 26.96
CA LYS A 534 14.54 -15.83 28.25
C LYS A 534 13.85 -14.53 28.61
N SER A 535 12.69 -14.65 29.28
CA SER A 535 11.95 -13.50 29.80
C SER A 535 12.80 -12.70 30.79
N ASN A 536 12.70 -11.38 30.68
CA ASN A 536 13.27 -10.41 31.61
C ASN A 536 12.30 -10.03 32.73
N ILE A 537 11.09 -10.56 32.70
CA ILE A 537 10.05 -10.42 33.73
C ILE A 537 10.34 -11.48 34.80
N ASP A 538 10.44 -11.05 36.06
CA ASP A 538 10.85 -11.93 37.17
C ASP A 538 9.77 -12.99 37.44
N SER A 539 8.49 -12.64 37.28
CA SER A 539 7.34 -13.57 37.42
C SER A 539 7.36 -14.74 36.43
N ASP A 540 8.03 -14.61 35.29
CA ASP A 540 8.17 -15.66 34.28
C ASP A 540 9.24 -16.71 34.63
N ASN A 541 9.96 -16.57 35.74
CA ASN A 541 10.98 -17.54 36.20
C ASN A 541 12.01 -17.91 35.11
N SER A 542 12.40 -16.93 34.29
CA SER A 542 13.34 -17.12 33.16
C SER A 542 12.92 -18.20 32.15
N GLN A 543 11.62 -18.44 31.97
CA GLN A 543 11.12 -19.22 30.84
C GLN A 543 11.41 -18.52 29.51
N SER A 544 11.37 -19.27 28.40
CA SER A 544 11.53 -18.67 27.07
C SER A 544 10.30 -17.83 26.72
N ILE A 545 10.51 -16.67 26.11
CA ILE A 545 9.43 -15.74 25.72
C ILE A 545 9.54 -15.39 24.23
N ALA A 546 8.40 -15.23 23.59
CA ALA A 546 8.25 -14.60 22.29
C ALA A 546 6.97 -13.77 22.29
N TYR A 547 7.00 -12.65 21.57
CA TYR A 547 5.90 -11.69 21.52
C TYR A 547 5.02 -11.97 20.31
N ILE A 548 3.71 -12.10 20.54
CA ILE A 548 2.71 -12.10 19.45
C ILE A 548 2.55 -10.68 18.92
N ASP A 549 2.33 -9.74 19.84
CA ASP A 549 2.32 -8.30 19.61
C ASP A 549 2.80 -7.63 20.90
N ASP A 550 3.71 -6.67 20.77
CA ASP A 550 4.26 -5.85 21.85
C ASP A 550 3.67 -4.42 21.84
N PHE A 551 2.72 -4.14 20.94
CA PHE A 551 2.09 -2.84 20.69
C PHE A 551 3.03 -1.69 20.30
N GLU A 552 4.34 -1.90 20.20
CA GLU A 552 5.31 -0.89 19.76
C GLU A 552 5.01 -0.44 18.31
N GLY A 553 4.56 -1.38 17.48
CA GLY A 553 4.11 -1.12 16.12
C GLY A 553 2.62 -0.83 15.97
N ALA A 554 1.85 -0.67 17.06
CA ALA A 554 0.40 -0.52 16.97
C ALA A 554 -0.02 0.82 16.35
N LYS A 555 0.72 1.91 16.66
CA LYS A 555 0.48 3.23 16.09
C LYS A 555 0.85 3.24 14.60
N ARG A 556 -0.10 3.57 13.74
CA ARG A 556 0.16 3.87 12.32
C ARG A 556 0.31 5.38 12.17
N VAL A 557 1.34 5.82 11.46
CA VAL A 557 1.66 7.23 11.32
C VAL A 557 1.94 7.55 9.85
N ILE A 558 1.25 8.55 9.33
CA ILE A 558 1.54 9.17 8.04
C ILE A 558 2.05 10.59 8.33
N PRO A 559 3.38 10.82 8.23
CA PRO A 559 3.95 12.13 8.52
C PRO A 559 3.60 13.13 7.42
N ILE A 560 3.10 14.30 7.81
CA ILE A 560 2.82 15.40 6.89
C ILE A 560 4.13 16.13 6.56
N GLY A 561 4.98 16.33 7.56
CA GLY A 561 6.33 16.86 7.42
C GLY A 561 6.46 18.34 7.81
N ILE A 562 7.60 18.67 8.42
CA ILE A 562 7.87 19.99 9.04
C ILE A 562 8.89 20.84 8.28
N SER A 563 9.36 20.37 7.11
CA SER A 563 10.24 21.17 6.25
C SER A 563 9.46 22.32 5.61
N TYR A 564 9.91 23.56 5.80
CA TYR A 564 9.25 24.77 5.27
C TYR A 564 9.10 24.75 3.74
N THR A 565 10.05 24.12 3.04
CA THR A 565 10.06 23.99 1.58
C THR A 565 8.98 23.08 1.01
N GLY A 566 8.34 22.24 1.84
CA GLY A 566 7.24 21.39 1.38
C GLY A 566 5.86 21.99 1.68
N TRP A 567 5.82 23.19 2.25
CA TRP A 567 4.60 23.98 2.43
C TRP A 567 4.55 25.07 1.35
N ARG A 568 3.33 25.44 0.98
CA ARG A 568 3.01 26.40 -0.07
C ARG A 568 2.04 27.43 0.46
N ASP A 569 1.96 28.55 -0.25
CA ASP A 569 0.95 29.54 0.03
C ASP A 569 -0.45 28.97 -0.22
N ILE A 570 -1.45 29.60 0.38
CA ILE A 570 -2.79 29.07 0.59
C ILE A 570 -3.81 29.66 -0.40
N SER A 571 -4.68 28.81 -0.95
CA SER A 571 -5.86 29.23 -1.72
C SER A 571 -6.96 29.78 -0.82
N VAL A 572 -7.81 30.66 -1.34
CA VAL A 572 -8.85 31.34 -0.56
C VAL A 572 -9.79 30.32 0.11
N PRO A 573 -9.86 30.25 1.47
CA PRO A 573 -10.77 29.33 2.16
C PRO A 573 -12.24 29.59 1.84
N ASP A 574 -13.08 28.54 1.88
CA ASP A 574 -14.54 28.71 1.75
C ASP A 574 -15.16 29.12 3.07
N GLN A 575 -16.34 29.75 2.99
CA GLN A 575 -17.14 30.18 4.14
C GLN A 575 -16.35 31.07 5.13
N LEU A 576 -15.56 32.01 4.60
CA LEU A 576 -14.94 33.06 5.41
C LEU A 576 -16.03 33.92 6.03
N LEU A 577 -16.10 33.92 7.36
CA LEU A 577 -17.13 34.63 8.12
C LEU A 577 -17.15 36.12 7.77
N GLY A 578 -18.31 36.64 7.37
CA GLY A 578 -18.49 38.04 6.97
C GLY A 578 -18.08 38.37 5.54
N LEU A 579 -17.54 37.41 4.78
CA LEU A 579 -17.11 37.58 3.39
C LEU A 579 -17.87 36.64 2.43
N GLU A 580 -18.94 35.98 2.87
CA GLU A 580 -19.63 34.91 2.13
C GLU A 580 -20.33 35.41 0.85
N SER A 581 -20.66 36.70 0.78
CA SER A 581 -21.30 37.31 -0.40
C SER A 581 -20.31 37.73 -1.50
N LEU A 582 -19.01 37.68 -1.21
CA LEU A 582 -17.95 38.07 -2.14
C LEU A 582 -17.46 36.86 -2.94
N ASP A 583 -17.03 37.09 -4.17
CA ASP A 583 -16.33 36.05 -4.92
C ASP A 583 -14.88 35.86 -4.42
N LYS A 584 -14.21 34.79 -4.87
CA LYS A 584 -12.84 34.46 -4.44
C LYS A 584 -11.83 35.56 -4.78
N ASN A 585 -11.98 36.20 -5.94
CA ASN A 585 -11.18 37.33 -6.40
C ASN A 585 -11.34 38.59 -5.52
N GLN A 586 -12.48 38.73 -4.85
CA GLN A 586 -12.71 39.80 -3.89
C GLN A 586 -12.25 39.42 -2.49
N GLN A 587 -12.42 38.14 -2.10
CA GLN A 587 -12.00 37.62 -0.80
C GLN A 587 -10.48 37.64 -0.60
N ILE A 588 -9.70 37.49 -1.69
CA ILE A 588 -8.22 37.57 -1.64
C ILE A 588 -7.73 38.94 -1.12
N ASN A 589 -8.53 39.99 -1.26
CA ASN A 589 -8.19 41.34 -0.77
C ASN A 589 -8.13 41.44 0.77
N TYR A 590 -8.65 40.44 1.49
CA TYR A 590 -8.61 40.31 2.95
C TYR A 590 -7.49 39.36 3.42
N LYS A 591 -6.64 38.87 2.52
CA LYS A 591 -5.50 38.02 2.88
C LYS A 591 -4.40 38.86 3.56
N ALA A 592 -4.04 38.49 4.78
CA ALA A 592 -2.96 39.09 5.54
C ALA A 592 -1.66 38.27 5.44
N LYS A 593 -0.53 38.85 5.88
CA LYS A 593 0.79 38.22 5.74
C LYS A 593 0.91 36.98 6.63
N SER A 594 1.26 35.87 6.01
CA SER A 594 1.75 34.67 6.70
C SER A 594 3.14 34.31 6.18
N TYR A 595 3.97 33.72 7.03
CA TYR A 595 5.26 33.15 6.64
C TYR A 595 5.64 32.00 7.57
N TRP A 596 6.39 31.04 7.04
CA TRP A 596 6.79 29.82 7.73
C TRP A 596 8.22 29.41 7.40
N TYR A 597 8.95 28.90 8.39
CA TYR A 597 10.38 28.65 8.24
C TYR A 597 10.91 27.63 9.25
N ASN A 598 12.10 27.10 8.97
CA ASN A 598 12.88 26.33 9.93
C ASN A 598 14.15 27.10 10.34
N PHE A 599 14.53 27.06 11.61
CA PHE A 599 15.84 27.53 12.05
C PHE A 599 16.94 26.55 11.63
N LEU A 600 18.02 27.05 11.02
CA LEU A 600 19.16 26.25 10.57
C LEU A 600 20.48 26.78 11.17
N PRO A 601 21.21 25.99 11.97
CA PRO A 601 20.79 24.72 12.58
C PRO A 601 19.64 24.94 13.57
N SER A 602 18.84 23.89 13.84
CA SER A 602 17.72 24.02 14.78
C SER A 602 18.18 24.48 16.16
N ASN A 603 17.36 25.32 16.79
CA ASN A 603 17.54 25.84 18.14
C ASN A 603 16.69 25.11 19.20
N VAL A 604 15.97 24.04 18.82
CA VAL A 604 15.13 23.24 19.72
C VAL A 604 15.81 21.90 19.98
N TYR A 605 15.96 21.56 21.25
CA TYR A 605 16.53 20.29 21.69
C TYR A 605 15.43 19.26 21.94
N VAL A 606 15.77 17.98 21.81
CA VAL A 606 14.87 16.86 22.17
C VAL A 606 14.33 17.02 23.59
N GLN A 607 15.18 17.46 24.53
CA GLN A 607 14.81 17.70 25.92
C GLN A 607 13.82 18.86 26.11
N ASP A 608 13.74 19.82 25.19
CA ASP A 608 12.76 20.91 25.29
C ASP A 608 11.33 20.41 25.07
N ILE A 609 11.18 19.34 24.28
CA ILE A 609 9.88 18.77 23.88
C ILE A 609 9.50 17.62 24.80
N TRP A 610 10.38 16.63 24.96
CA TRP A 610 10.11 15.37 25.66
C TRP A 610 10.79 15.26 27.04
N GLY A 611 11.61 16.23 27.44
CA GLY A 611 12.36 16.17 28.71
C GLY A 611 13.33 15.00 28.78
N ASP A 612 13.47 14.40 29.96
CA ASP A 612 14.33 13.23 30.19
C ASP A 612 13.70 11.90 29.71
N ARG A 613 12.49 11.93 29.15
CA ARG A 613 11.74 10.73 28.72
C ARG A 613 12.25 10.14 27.41
N LYS A 614 12.83 10.97 26.54
CA LYS A 614 13.36 10.57 25.24
C LYS A 614 14.88 10.69 25.23
N THR A 615 15.55 9.55 25.09
CA THR A 615 17.01 9.49 24.96
C THR A 615 17.41 9.33 23.51
N VAL A 616 18.31 10.17 23.03
CA VAL A 616 18.84 10.12 21.66
C VAL A 616 20.36 10.15 21.68
N SER A 617 20.99 9.80 20.55
CA SER A 617 22.44 9.96 20.42
C SER A 617 22.82 11.44 20.49
N ARG A 618 24.05 11.73 20.93
CA ARG A 618 24.56 13.10 21.02
C ARG A 618 24.56 13.86 19.70
N ASN A 619 24.57 13.16 18.57
CA ASN A 619 24.52 13.79 17.25
C ASN A 619 23.08 14.16 16.82
N ASP A 620 22.07 13.60 17.49
CA ASP A 620 20.65 13.73 17.14
C ASP A 620 19.86 14.50 18.23
N ASP A 621 20.55 15.31 19.04
CA ASP A 621 19.96 16.04 20.19
C ASP A 621 19.09 17.25 19.80
N ARG A 622 19.02 17.58 18.50
CA ARG A 622 18.25 18.70 17.94
C ARG A 622 17.09 18.24 17.09
N VAL A 623 15.98 18.96 17.19
CA VAL A 623 14.73 18.68 16.45
C VAL A 623 14.44 19.82 15.51
N THR A 624 14.29 19.55 14.21
CA THR A 624 13.84 20.58 13.27
C THR A 624 12.39 20.94 13.54
N VAL A 625 12.10 22.22 13.67
CA VAL A 625 10.77 22.76 14.01
C VAL A 625 10.33 23.74 12.93
N LEU A 626 9.05 23.69 12.57
CA LEU A 626 8.40 24.65 11.67
C LEU A 626 7.79 25.78 12.48
N ASP A 627 8.34 26.98 12.35
CA ASP A 627 7.74 28.21 12.86
C ASP A 627 6.70 28.69 11.83
N PHE A 628 5.50 29.04 12.29
CA PHE A 628 4.44 29.69 11.50
C PHE A 628 4.04 31.01 12.16
N VAL A 629 4.03 32.08 11.37
CA VAL A 629 3.66 33.41 11.83
C VAL A 629 2.55 33.97 10.96
N TYR A 630 1.48 34.45 11.59
CA TYR A 630 0.40 35.21 10.98
C TYR A 630 0.45 36.66 11.48
N ASN A 631 0.45 37.64 10.58
CA ASN A 631 0.49 39.06 10.91
C ASN A 631 -0.66 39.83 10.24
N PRO A 632 -1.73 40.19 11.00
CA PRO A 632 -2.89 40.89 10.46
C PRO A 632 -2.61 42.36 10.08
N ASN A 633 -1.42 42.89 10.38
CA ASN A 633 -1.08 44.30 10.10
C ASN A 633 -0.39 44.50 8.75
N GLN A 634 -0.14 43.42 8.00
CA GLN A 634 0.56 43.44 6.72
C GLN A 634 -0.26 42.68 5.69
N ARG A 635 -0.26 43.12 4.43
CA ARG A 635 -0.93 42.40 3.34
C ARG A 635 -0.24 41.07 3.05
N GLY A 636 -1.02 40.09 2.65
CA GLY A 636 -0.51 38.81 2.13
C GLY A 636 -0.07 38.90 0.65
N THR A 637 0.49 37.80 0.18
CA THR A 637 0.79 37.49 -1.22
C THR A 637 -0.47 37.56 -2.10
N TYR A 638 -0.34 38.07 -3.32
CA TYR A 638 -1.39 38.26 -4.34
C TYR A 638 -2.58 39.13 -3.90
N ASN A 639 -2.44 39.87 -2.79
CA ASN A 639 -3.42 40.84 -2.33
C ASN A 639 -3.16 42.22 -2.97
N TYR A 640 -3.63 42.41 -4.20
CA TYR A 640 -3.40 43.62 -4.99
C TYR A 640 -4.17 44.86 -4.50
N SER A 641 -5.25 44.69 -3.73
CA SER A 641 -6.09 45.79 -3.24
C SER A 641 -6.45 45.58 -1.76
N PRO A 642 -5.48 45.74 -0.85
CA PRO A 642 -5.59 45.27 0.54
C PRO A 642 -6.66 46.02 1.34
N ILE A 643 -7.53 45.26 1.99
CA ILE A 643 -8.54 45.75 2.94
C ILE A 643 -8.18 45.22 4.33
N LEU A 644 -7.42 46.00 5.10
CA LEU A 644 -6.87 45.59 6.42
C LEU A 644 -7.50 46.33 7.61
N ASP A 645 -8.57 47.10 7.38
CA ASP A 645 -9.19 47.95 8.40
C ASP A 645 -9.91 47.14 9.49
N ASP A 646 -10.59 46.07 9.10
CA ASP A 646 -11.32 45.17 9.99
C ASP A 646 -10.56 43.84 10.12
N LYS A 647 -9.77 43.71 11.17
CA LYS A 647 -8.91 42.55 11.40
C LYS A 647 -9.70 41.28 11.69
N SER A 648 -10.96 41.42 12.10
CA SER A 648 -11.84 40.27 12.35
C SER A 648 -12.19 39.50 11.07
N LEU A 649 -12.02 40.14 9.89
CA LEU A 649 -12.28 39.55 8.57
C LEU A 649 -11.00 39.03 7.88
N LEU A 650 -9.82 39.30 8.46
CA LEU A 650 -8.54 38.93 7.86
C LEU A 650 -8.21 37.46 8.09
N TRP A 651 -7.57 36.87 7.09
CA TRP A 651 -7.18 35.47 7.08
C TRP A 651 -5.78 35.29 6.48
N GLY A 652 -5.09 34.21 6.84
CA GLY A 652 -3.79 33.87 6.27
C GLY A 652 -3.29 32.52 6.76
N GLY A 653 -2.48 31.84 5.96
CA GLY A 653 -2.11 30.46 6.22
C GLY A 653 -1.07 29.89 5.29
N MET A 654 -0.95 28.58 5.31
CA MET A 654 -0.12 27.75 4.44
C MET A 654 -0.87 26.46 4.13
N MET A 655 -0.58 25.83 3.00
CA MET A 655 -1.11 24.52 2.67
C MET A 655 -0.03 23.59 2.17
N ARG A 656 -0.32 22.30 2.19
CA ARG A 656 0.60 21.27 1.78
C ARG A 656 -0.13 20.17 1.01
N PRO A 657 0.32 19.86 -0.22
CA PRO A 657 -0.11 18.65 -0.89
C PRO A 657 0.37 17.43 -0.11
N LEU A 658 -0.50 16.44 0.02
CA LEU A 658 -0.19 15.19 0.71
C LEU A 658 0.29 14.14 -0.30
N SER A 659 1.13 13.22 0.17
CA SER A 659 1.55 12.07 -0.64
C SER A 659 0.38 11.13 -0.91
N SER A 660 0.48 10.30 -1.95
CA SER A 660 -0.52 9.27 -2.28
C SER A 660 -0.83 8.30 -1.13
N THR A 661 0.10 8.06 -0.20
CA THR A 661 -0.15 7.25 1.01
C THR A 661 -1.19 7.86 1.93
N ALA A 662 -1.33 9.19 1.94
CA ALA A 662 -2.32 9.91 2.73
C ALA A 662 -3.66 10.08 1.99
N SER A 663 -3.81 9.50 0.78
CA SER A 663 -5.00 9.75 -0.04
C SER A 663 -6.26 9.07 0.48
N ASN A 664 -6.12 7.86 1.03
CA ASN A 664 -7.22 7.08 1.59
C ASN A 664 -6.97 6.79 3.08
N LEU A 665 -7.36 7.73 3.92
CA LEU A 665 -7.17 7.66 5.38
C LEU A 665 -7.99 6.56 6.03
N VAL A 666 -9.10 6.16 5.40
CA VAL A 666 -9.96 5.08 5.88
C VAL A 666 -9.30 3.71 5.70
N GLU A 667 -8.76 3.43 4.51
CA GLU A 667 -8.02 2.18 4.25
C GLU A 667 -6.76 2.07 5.12
N GLU A 668 -6.11 3.21 5.36
CA GLU A 668 -4.97 3.33 6.26
C GLU A 668 -5.38 3.32 7.75
N ASN A 669 -6.67 3.19 8.07
CA ASN A 669 -7.21 3.19 9.44
C ASN A 669 -6.71 4.36 10.30
N ILE A 670 -6.67 5.56 9.72
CA ILE A 670 -6.32 6.81 10.39
C ILE A 670 -7.54 7.38 11.10
N GLU A 671 -7.37 7.76 12.36
CA GLU A 671 -8.45 8.30 13.20
C GLU A 671 -8.19 9.74 13.67
N PHE A 672 -6.93 10.20 13.67
CA PHE A 672 -6.56 11.50 14.27
C PHE A 672 -5.60 12.32 13.41
N ILE A 673 -5.70 13.65 13.54
CA ILE A 673 -4.59 14.57 13.26
C ILE A 673 -3.85 14.77 14.59
N GLU A 674 -2.54 14.54 14.61
CA GLU A 674 -1.69 14.71 15.80
C GLU A 674 -0.52 15.65 15.48
N PHE A 675 -0.27 16.63 16.35
CA PHE A 675 0.87 17.53 16.20
C PHE A 675 1.42 18.01 17.53
N TRP A 676 2.72 18.30 17.56
CA TRP A 676 3.39 18.92 18.70
C TRP A 676 3.45 20.43 18.50
N LEU A 677 2.86 21.18 19.42
CA LEU A 677 2.69 22.63 19.34
C LEU A 677 3.39 23.35 20.49
N ASN A 678 4.04 24.46 20.18
CA ASN A 678 4.48 25.48 21.13
C ASN A 678 3.95 26.84 20.69
N VAL A 679 3.12 27.45 21.52
CA VAL A 679 2.53 28.76 21.28
C VAL A 679 3.49 29.82 21.81
N VAL A 680 4.15 30.54 20.90
CA VAL A 680 5.13 31.58 21.24
C VAL A 680 4.43 32.90 21.57
N ASP A 681 3.46 33.29 20.75
CA ASP A 681 2.62 34.47 20.95
C ASP A 681 1.26 34.25 20.27
N ALA A 682 0.15 34.45 20.98
CA ALA A 682 -1.20 34.37 20.45
C ALA A 682 -2.18 35.04 21.43
N PRO A 683 -3.26 35.69 20.95
CA PRO A 683 -4.34 36.11 21.83
C PRO A 683 -5.11 34.89 22.38
N ASP A 684 -5.74 35.06 23.55
CA ASP A 684 -6.40 33.96 24.30
C ASP A 684 -7.53 33.27 23.51
N ASP A 685 -8.16 33.97 22.58
CA ASP A 685 -9.25 33.49 21.73
C ASP A 685 -8.80 33.03 20.34
N ALA A 686 -7.49 33.03 20.06
CA ALA A 686 -6.97 32.55 18.79
C ALA A 686 -7.23 31.06 18.59
N LYS A 687 -7.62 30.74 17.36
CA LYS A 687 -7.82 29.38 16.89
C LYS A 687 -6.93 29.12 15.68
N LEU A 688 -6.41 27.90 15.62
CA LEU A 688 -5.78 27.34 14.45
C LEU A 688 -6.83 26.55 13.67
N THR A 689 -7.05 26.91 12.41
CA THR A 689 -7.96 26.17 11.55
C THR A 689 -7.17 25.22 10.66
N ILE A 690 -7.61 23.96 10.60
CA ILE A 690 -7.06 22.95 9.71
C ILE A 690 -8.16 22.47 8.76
N ASP A 691 -7.94 22.58 7.46
CA ASP A 691 -8.77 21.95 6.45
C ASP A 691 -8.05 20.69 5.94
N LEU A 692 -8.77 19.57 5.83
CA LEU A 692 -8.25 18.28 5.37
C LEU A 692 -9.19 17.67 4.32
N GLY A 693 -8.70 17.47 3.10
CA GLY A 693 -9.46 16.89 2.01
C GLY A 693 -8.91 17.32 0.66
N GLN A 694 -9.81 17.59 -0.28
CA GLN A 694 -9.47 18.18 -1.57
C GLN A 694 -9.60 19.69 -1.46
N ILE A 695 -8.50 20.40 -1.69
CA ILE A 695 -8.41 21.84 -1.50
C ILE A 695 -7.93 22.44 -2.82
N SER A 696 -8.58 23.51 -3.25
CA SER A 696 -8.23 24.21 -4.48
C SER A 696 -6.75 24.61 -4.47
N GLU A 697 -6.11 24.39 -5.61
CA GLU A 697 -4.73 24.77 -5.88
C GLU A 697 -4.58 26.22 -6.39
N ASP A 698 -5.70 26.86 -6.74
CA ASP A 698 -5.76 28.25 -7.21
C ASP A 698 -5.40 29.23 -6.07
N ILE A 699 -4.12 29.63 -6.01
CA ILE A 699 -3.55 30.52 -4.99
C ILE A 699 -3.89 31.97 -5.34
N THR A 700 -3.87 32.32 -6.62
CA THR A 700 -4.10 33.69 -7.10
C THR A 700 -5.59 34.05 -7.30
N ALA A 701 -6.48 33.06 -7.23
CA ALA A 701 -7.93 33.15 -7.43
C ALA A 701 -8.39 33.53 -8.85
N ASP A 702 -7.52 33.40 -9.86
CA ASP A 702 -7.79 33.83 -11.23
C ASP A 702 -8.36 32.73 -12.15
N ASN A 703 -8.46 31.49 -11.65
CA ASN A 703 -8.91 30.29 -12.36
C ASN A 703 -8.03 29.87 -13.55
N ILE A 704 -6.78 30.31 -13.61
CA ILE A 704 -5.80 29.96 -14.64
C ILE A 704 -4.71 29.12 -13.99
N TRP A 705 -4.26 28.05 -14.67
CA TRP A 705 -3.09 27.31 -14.19
C TRP A 705 -1.84 28.19 -14.32
N ASN A 706 -1.27 28.53 -13.17
CA ASN A 706 -0.05 29.33 -13.08
C ASN A 706 1.18 28.44 -12.82
N SER A 707 2.24 28.67 -13.61
CA SER A 707 3.51 27.95 -13.55
C SER A 707 4.64 28.82 -14.10
N GLU A 708 5.78 28.81 -13.42
CA GLU A 708 7.01 29.43 -13.90
C GLU A 708 7.64 28.65 -15.06
N ASP A 709 7.48 27.32 -15.08
CA ASP A 709 7.96 26.46 -16.17
C ASP A 709 7.21 26.81 -17.46
N LYS A 710 7.92 27.26 -18.50
CA LYS A 710 7.34 27.60 -19.80
C LYS A 710 7.68 26.49 -20.81
N PRO A 711 6.97 26.42 -21.96
CA PRO A 711 7.30 25.45 -23.00
C PRO A 711 8.80 25.48 -23.34
N PRO A 712 9.52 24.35 -23.21
CA PRO A 712 9.02 22.98 -23.37
C PRO A 712 8.53 22.23 -22.12
N TYR A 713 8.31 22.90 -20.97
CA TYR A 713 7.88 22.28 -19.71
C TYR A 713 8.83 21.19 -19.25
N ASN A 714 10.05 21.59 -18.90
CA ASN A 714 11.16 20.66 -18.68
C ASN A 714 11.37 20.31 -17.18
N ASP A 715 10.49 20.82 -16.31
CA ASP A 715 10.52 20.73 -14.85
C ASP A 715 11.78 21.36 -14.21
N ASN A 716 12.45 22.27 -14.92
CA ASN A 716 13.55 23.05 -14.38
C ASN A 716 13.33 24.52 -14.69
N LEU A 717 13.81 25.36 -13.77
CA LEU A 717 13.75 26.80 -13.91
C LEU A 717 14.84 27.30 -14.87
N ASP A 718 14.43 27.74 -16.05
CA ASP A 718 15.30 28.33 -17.08
C ASP A 718 15.52 29.85 -16.84
N ASP A 719 16.49 30.43 -17.54
CA ASP A 719 16.86 31.83 -17.38
C ASP A 719 15.68 32.75 -17.77
N GLY A 720 15.13 33.48 -16.78
CA GLY A 720 14.01 34.41 -16.95
C GLY A 720 12.62 33.81 -16.68
N GLU A 721 12.55 32.59 -16.14
CA GLU A 721 11.31 31.95 -15.68
C GLU A 721 10.97 32.25 -14.23
N ASP A 722 11.99 32.56 -13.41
CA ASP A 722 11.91 32.91 -11.98
C ASP A 722 11.25 34.29 -11.80
N THR A 723 9.92 34.33 -11.93
CA THR A 723 9.09 35.54 -12.01
C THR A 723 7.84 35.44 -11.13
N GLY A 724 7.83 34.52 -10.17
CA GLY A 724 6.68 34.27 -9.32
C GLY A 724 5.58 33.47 -10.02
N LEU A 725 4.58 33.04 -9.25
CA LEU A 725 3.46 32.24 -9.77
C LEU A 725 2.67 33.01 -10.83
N ASP A 726 2.50 34.32 -10.67
CA ASP A 726 1.71 35.12 -11.62
C ASP A 726 2.40 35.34 -12.99
N GLY A 727 3.67 34.92 -13.10
CA GLY A 727 4.49 34.99 -14.31
C GLY A 727 4.92 36.41 -14.70
N LEU A 728 4.85 37.38 -13.77
CA LEU A 728 5.17 38.79 -13.99
C LEU A 728 6.36 39.20 -13.14
N THR A 729 7.33 39.89 -13.75
CA THR A 729 8.36 40.59 -12.95
C THR A 729 7.73 41.76 -12.18
N ASN A 730 8.31 42.14 -11.04
CA ASN A 730 7.98 43.37 -10.30
C ASN A 730 7.66 44.60 -11.19
N ALA A 731 8.44 44.84 -12.26
CA ALA A 731 8.20 45.97 -13.17
C ALA A 731 6.89 45.84 -13.98
N GLN A 732 6.51 44.61 -14.35
CA GLN A 732 5.25 44.30 -15.04
C GLN A 732 4.08 44.33 -14.06
N GLU A 733 4.27 43.88 -12.83
CA GLU A 733 3.27 43.97 -11.77
C GLU A 733 2.91 45.41 -11.44
N ILE A 734 3.90 46.29 -11.26
CA ILE A 734 3.68 47.72 -11.02
C ILE A 734 2.90 48.34 -12.19
N ALA A 735 3.16 47.89 -13.43
CA ALA A 735 2.42 48.36 -14.59
C ALA A 735 0.97 47.84 -14.65
N LYS A 736 0.71 46.64 -14.14
CA LYS A 736 -0.61 45.97 -14.18
C LYS A 736 -1.50 46.35 -13.00
N TYR A 737 -0.96 46.28 -11.79
CA TYR A 737 -1.68 46.45 -10.53
C TYR A 737 -1.38 47.80 -9.86
N GLY A 738 -0.14 48.30 -10.00
CA GLY A 738 0.32 49.51 -9.30
C GLY A 738 1.00 49.20 -7.97
N ASP A 739 1.78 50.16 -7.46
CA ASP A 739 2.54 50.05 -6.20
C ASP A 739 1.82 50.79 -5.06
N PHE A 740 0.74 50.19 -4.55
CA PHE A 740 -0.16 50.85 -3.59
C PHE A 740 0.45 51.06 -2.20
N ASP A 741 1.39 50.20 -1.79
CA ASP A 741 2.04 50.26 -0.48
C ASP A 741 3.48 50.78 -0.53
N GLY A 742 4.00 51.08 -1.72
CA GLY A 742 5.33 51.66 -1.92
C GLY A 742 6.48 50.67 -1.70
N THR A 743 6.17 49.37 -1.68
CA THR A 743 7.16 48.30 -1.51
C THR A 743 7.92 48.00 -2.80
N GLY A 744 7.32 48.32 -3.96
CA GLY A 744 7.84 47.94 -5.26
C GLY A 744 7.58 46.48 -5.64
N ASP A 745 6.80 45.76 -4.81
CA ASP A 745 6.47 44.33 -4.93
C ASP A 745 4.94 44.15 -4.79
N PRO A 746 4.15 44.49 -5.82
CA PRO A 746 2.68 44.41 -5.77
C PRO A 746 2.12 43.01 -5.49
N SER A 747 2.77 41.95 -5.97
CA SER A 747 2.36 40.56 -5.71
C SER A 747 2.78 40.05 -4.33
N GLY A 748 3.75 40.69 -3.68
CA GLY A 748 4.22 40.32 -2.35
C GLY A 748 4.99 39.00 -2.32
N ASP A 749 5.52 38.57 -3.46
CA ASP A 749 6.12 37.26 -3.70
C ASP A 749 7.62 37.30 -3.98
N ASP A 750 8.28 38.45 -3.81
CA ASP A 750 9.74 38.56 -3.75
C ASP A 750 10.36 37.60 -2.71
N PHE A 751 11.30 36.76 -3.14
CA PHE A 751 12.11 35.94 -2.25
C PHE A 751 13.34 36.69 -1.73
N VAL A 752 13.46 36.81 -0.40
CA VAL A 752 14.67 37.31 0.25
C VAL A 752 14.97 36.53 1.52
N PHE A 753 16.09 35.80 1.49
CA PHE A 753 16.64 35.15 2.67
C PHE A 753 18.17 35.11 2.65
N THR A 754 18.78 35.25 3.82
CA THR A 754 20.21 35.02 4.01
C THR A 754 20.41 34.35 5.36
N LEU A 755 21.09 33.20 5.35
CA LEU A 755 21.34 32.41 6.54
C LEU A 755 22.01 33.27 7.63
N GLY A 756 21.38 33.35 8.80
CA GLY A 756 21.89 34.08 9.97
C GLY A 756 21.43 35.54 10.11
N ASN A 757 20.71 36.11 9.13
CA ASN A 757 20.15 37.48 9.25
C ASN A 757 18.94 37.55 10.20
N GLY A 758 18.25 36.44 10.43
CA GLY A 758 17.09 36.36 11.33
C GLY A 758 15.79 36.95 10.77
N ASP A 759 15.81 37.46 9.54
CA ASP A 759 14.60 37.90 8.82
C ASP A 759 14.09 36.77 7.92
N TYR A 760 12.89 36.30 8.22
CA TYR A 760 12.22 35.20 7.53
C TYR A 760 10.92 35.66 6.84
N THR A 761 10.64 36.96 6.81
CA THR A 761 9.34 37.50 6.34
C THR A 761 9.07 37.28 4.85
N ARG A 762 10.14 37.06 4.07
CA ARG A 762 10.14 36.84 2.61
C ARG A 762 10.80 35.51 2.20
N ILE A 763 10.92 34.55 3.12
CA ILE A 763 11.51 33.24 2.82
C ILE A 763 10.60 32.34 1.96
N ASN A 764 9.30 32.64 1.93
CA ASN A 764 8.31 31.87 1.17
C ASN A 764 7.94 32.53 -0.18
N GLY A 765 8.67 33.56 -0.59
CA GLY A 765 8.48 34.20 -1.90
C GLY A 765 8.81 33.24 -3.05
N THR A 766 8.19 33.48 -4.20
CA THR A 766 8.33 32.71 -5.43
C THR A 766 9.25 33.43 -6.41
N GLU A 767 9.15 34.76 -6.60
CA GLU A 767 10.08 35.50 -7.47
C GLU A 767 11.51 35.55 -6.87
N GLY A 768 12.47 34.96 -7.58
CA GLY A 768 13.89 34.97 -7.23
C GLY A 768 14.33 33.84 -6.31
N ASN A 769 13.45 32.87 -6.01
CA ASN A 769 13.75 31.78 -5.09
C ASN A 769 14.63 30.68 -5.71
N GLY A 770 14.78 30.67 -7.05
CA GLY A 770 15.62 29.75 -7.80
C GLY A 770 17.13 29.87 -7.49
N GLN A 771 17.51 30.86 -6.69
CA GLN A 771 18.87 31.03 -6.16
C GLN A 771 19.19 30.09 -4.98
N LEU A 772 18.18 29.45 -4.38
CA LEU A 772 18.36 28.45 -3.32
C LEU A 772 18.98 27.17 -3.88
N SER A 773 20.30 27.01 -3.71
CA SER A 773 21.05 25.84 -4.20
C SER A 773 20.58 24.50 -3.62
N ASP A 774 19.98 24.52 -2.43
CA ASP A 774 19.66 23.32 -1.65
C ASP A 774 18.29 22.71 -2.01
N ALA A 775 17.41 23.47 -2.67
CA ALA A 775 16.10 23.00 -3.13
C ALA A 775 16.10 22.55 -4.62
N GLY A 776 17.19 22.82 -5.34
CA GLY A 776 17.24 22.69 -6.80
C GLY A 776 16.58 23.88 -7.50
N ARG A 777 16.94 24.12 -8.78
CA ARG A 777 16.28 25.10 -9.65
C ARG A 777 14.95 24.53 -10.15
N LEU A 778 13.99 24.39 -9.25
CA LEU A 778 12.64 23.91 -9.56
C LEU A 778 11.71 25.11 -9.76
N PRO A 779 10.86 25.11 -10.80
CA PRO A 779 9.87 26.16 -11.01
C PRO A 779 8.72 26.05 -10.01
N ASP A 780 8.18 27.19 -9.59
CA ASP A 780 6.95 27.23 -8.82
C ASP A 780 5.72 27.04 -9.72
N THR A 781 4.73 26.29 -9.22
CA THR A 781 3.46 26.06 -9.93
C THR A 781 2.32 25.83 -8.93
N GLU A 782 1.11 26.19 -9.35
CA GLU A 782 -0.12 25.83 -8.64
C GLU A 782 -0.42 24.33 -8.71
N ASP A 783 0.14 23.58 -9.66
CA ASP A 783 -0.02 22.11 -9.73
C ASP A 783 0.83 21.40 -8.65
N MET A 784 0.26 21.26 -7.46
CA MET A 784 0.99 20.86 -6.26
C MET A 784 0.74 19.40 -5.86
N ALA A 785 -0.49 18.90 -6.02
CA ALA A 785 -0.97 17.65 -5.44
C ALA A 785 -0.65 16.42 -6.30
N ASN A 786 -0.81 16.51 -7.62
CA ASN A 786 -0.72 15.34 -8.50
C ASN A 786 0.14 15.52 -9.75
N LYS A 787 0.69 16.72 -10.00
CA LYS A 787 1.62 17.00 -11.10
C LYS A 787 1.03 16.66 -12.47
N ASN A 788 -0.25 16.94 -12.66
CA ASN A 788 -0.96 16.61 -13.90
C ASN A 788 -0.77 17.66 -15.02
N TYR A 789 0.01 18.71 -14.76
CA TYR A 789 0.20 19.93 -15.54
C TYR A 789 -1.11 20.68 -15.80
N GLY A 790 -1.86 20.90 -14.73
CA GLY A 790 -3.17 21.53 -14.72
C GLY A 790 -3.54 22.09 -13.35
N LEU A 791 -4.65 22.82 -13.27
CA LEU A 791 -5.12 23.46 -12.04
C LEU A 791 -6.31 22.67 -11.46
N ASP A 792 -6.12 22.07 -10.28
CA ASP A 792 -7.21 21.41 -9.56
C ASP A 792 -7.93 22.39 -8.62
N ARG A 793 -9.21 22.67 -8.90
CA ARG A 793 -10.01 23.66 -8.15
C ARG A 793 -11.09 23.05 -7.25
N ALA A 794 -11.02 21.75 -7.01
CA ALA A 794 -12.00 21.08 -6.16
C ALA A 794 -11.86 21.56 -4.70
N ASN A 795 -12.98 21.95 -4.09
CA ASN A 795 -13.07 22.23 -2.65
C ASN A 795 -14.06 21.23 -2.03
N SER A 796 -13.51 20.20 -1.42
CA SER A 796 -14.24 19.14 -0.73
C SER A 796 -13.43 18.65 0.46
N TYR A 797 -13.58 19.32 1.61
CA TYR A 797 -12.77 19.06 2.81
C TYR A 797 -13.55 19.15 4.12
N PHE A 798 -13.01 18.49 5.14
CA PHE A 798 -13.41 18.67 6.54
C PHE A 798 -12.63 19.82 7.16
N ARG A 799 -13.29 20.63 7.98
CA ARG A 799 -12.67 21.75 8.71
C ARG A 799 -12.65 21.46 10.20
N TYR A 800 -11.51 21.75 10.83
CA TYR A 800 -11.29 21.62 12.27
C TYR A 800 -10.82 22.96 12.83
N GLU A 801 -11.46 23.45 13.89
CA GLU A 801 -11.02 24.65 14.61
C GLU A 801 -10.42 24.28 15.98
N ILE A 802 -9.13 24.51 16.15
CA ILE A 802 -8.39 24.12 17.35
C ILE A 802 -8.04 25.36 18.18
N PRO A 803 -8.53 25.50 19.42
CA PRO A 803 -8.10 26.58 20.31
C PRO A 803 -6.59 26.52 20.58
N LEU A 804 -5.91 27.66 20.53
CA LEU A 804 -4.48 27.76 20.88
C LEU A 804 -4.23 27.86 22.41
N ASP A 805 -5.27 27.71 23.23
CA ASP A 805 -5.15 27.67 24.69
C ASP A 805 -4.35 26.46 25.14
N THR A 806 -3.24 26.68 25.84
CA THR A 806 -2.35 25.61 26.34
C THR A 806 -2.79 25.04 27.69
N ASN A 807 -3.94 25.47 28.23
CA ASN A 807 -4.49 24.92 29.45
C ASN A 807 -5.28 23.62 29.20
N ARG A 808 -4.70 22.48 29.62
CA ARG A 808 -5.30 21.14 29.55
C ARG A 808 -6.73 21.03 30.13
N SER A 809 -7.13 21.88 31.10
CA SER A 809 -8.48 21.83 31.66
C SER A 809 -9.54 22.53 30.81
N ARG A 810 -9.12 23.32 29.81
CA ARG A 810 -9.99 24.11 28.92
C ARG A 810 -9.86 23.69 27.45
N ASN A 811 -8.82 22.93 27.12
CA ASN A 811 -8.54 22.43 25.78
C ASN A 811 -8.49 20.90 25.79
N GLU A 812 -9.55 20.29 25.28
CA GLU A 812 -9.73 18.84 25.26
C GLU A 812 -8.81 18.12 24.26
N TYR A 813 -8.27 18.84 23.28
CA TYR A 813 -7.38 18.27 22.26
C TYR A 813 -5.97 18.00 22.78
N ILE A 814 -5.59 18.46 23.99
CA ILE A 814 -4.25 18.24 24.53
C ILE A 814 -4.12 16.81 25.09
N SER A 815 -3.43 15.94 24.36
CA SER A 815 -3.21 14.54 24.72
C SER A 815 -1.91 14.27 25.48
N GLY A 816 -0.91 15.15 25.39
CA GLY A 816 0.44 14.90 25.93
C GLY A 816 1.26 16.17 26.17
N GLY A 817 2.46 16.04 26.76
CA GLY A 817 3.38 17.16 27.02
C GLY A 817 3.00 18.12 28.17
N GLY A 818 3.53 19.35 28.18
CA GLY A 818 3.07 20.43 29.07
C GLY A 818 3.43 20.37 30.57
N GLU A 819 4.21 19.39 31.04
CA GLU A 819 4.66 19.27 32.44
C GLU A 819 5.80 20.26 32.80
N GLY A 820 5.51 21.56 32.76
CA GLY A 820 6.53 22.60 32.95
C GLY A 820 7.42 22.85 31.72
N LEU A 821 7.17 22.12 30.64
CA LEU A 821 7.69 22.40 29.29
C LEU A 821 6.70 23.27 28.51
N LYS A 822 7.17 23.87 27.40
CA LYS A 822 6.36 24.75 26.53
C LYS A 822 5.72 24.03 25.34
N TRP A 823 5.91 22.72 25.25
CA TRP A 823 5.46 21.90 24.13
C TRP A 823 4.32 20.98 24.58
N TYR A 824 3.28 20.93 23.75
CA TYR A 824 2.05 20.19 24.01
C TYR A 824 1.73 19.35 22.79
N GLN A 825 1.35 18.09 23.02
CA GLN A 825 0.84 17.23 21.96
C GLN A 825 -0.67 17.44 21.84
N PHE A 826 -1.11 17.80 20.65
CA PHE A 826 -2.51 17.93 20.27
C PHE A 826 -2.93 16.70 19.47
N ARG A 827 -4.13 16.17 19.75
CA ARG A 827 -4.75 15.06 19.03
C ARG A 827 -6.21 15.39 18.73
N ILE A 828 -6.54 15.48 17.45
CA ILE A 828 -7.84 15.93 16.95
C ILE A 828 -8.50 14.74 16.24
N PRO A 829 -9.65 14.23 16.72
CA PRO A 829 -10.37 13.15 16.05
C PRO A 829 -10.89 13.60 14.67
N LEU A 830 -10.64 12.81 13.63
CA LEU A 830 -11.08 13.12 12.26
C LEU A 830 -12.61 13.20 12.14
N LYS A 831 -13.33 12.48 13.00
CA LYS A 831 -14.80 12.45 13.02
C LYS A 831 -15.43 13.71 13.66
N GLU A 832 -14.67 14.47 14.46
CA GLU A 832 -15.15 15.65 15.20
C GLU A 832 -14.80 16.95 14.45
N PHE A 833 -15.20 17.05 13.19
CA PHE A 833 -15.02 18.27 12.40
C PHE A 833 -16.05 19.34 12.78
N THR A 834 -15.67 20.61 12.65
CA THR A 834 -16.54 21.76 12.94
C THR A 834 -17.44 22.12 11.76
N ASP A 835 -16.95 21.93 10.53
CA ASP A 835 -17.73 22.15 9.30
C ASP A 835 -17.30 21.21 8.17
N LYS A 836 -18.16 21.06 7.15
CA LYS A 836 -17.89 20.31 5.92
C LYS A 836 -18.18 21.17 4.69
N ILE A 837 -17.20 21.26 3.81
CA ILE A 837 -17.30 22.01 2.55
C ILE A 837 -17.41 21.00 1.42
N GLY A 838 -18.42 21.16 0.55
CA GLY A 838 -18.65 20.22 -0.54
C GLY A 838 -19.20 18.86 -0.06
N ASN A 839 -18.69 17.76 -0.62
CA ASN A 839 -19.03 16.39 -0.22
C ASN A 839 -17.73 15.65 0.14
N PRO A 840 -17.05 16.03 1.24
CA PRO A 840 -15.73 15.50 1.57
C PRO A 840 -15.81 14.02 1.94
N SER A 841 -14.73 13.30 1.67
CA SER A 841 -14.56 11.91 2.09
C SER A 841 -13.15 11.66 2.58
N LEU A 842 -12.99 10.91 3.67
CA LEU A 842 -11.67 10.52 4.19
C LEU A 842 -11.00 9.44 3.32
N THR A 843 -11.73 8.87 2.37
CA THR A 843 -11.19 8.00 1.33
C THR A 843 -10.48 8.79 0.21
N LEU A 844 -10.66 10.12 0.16
CA LEU A 844 -10.09 11.01 -0.85
C LEU A 844 -9.59 12.31 -0.23
N VAL A 845 -8.30 12.31 0.12
CA VAL A 845 -7.60 13.47 0.70
C VAL A 845 -6.38 13.82 -0.15
N GLU A 846 -6.21 15.09 -0.47
CA GLU A 846 -5.13 15.54 -1.38
C GLU A 846 -4.23 16.59 -0.74
N ALA A 847 -4.78 17.39 0.16
CA ALA A 847 -4.05 18.47 0.78
C ALA A 847 -4.50 18.66 2.24
N LEU A 848 -3.60 19.28 3.00
CA LEU A 848 -3.87 19.80 4.33
C LEU A 848 -3.55 21.30 4.33
N ARG A 849 -4.47 22.12 4.81
CA ARG A 849 -4.34 23.58 4.86
C ARG A 849 -4.47 24.07 6.28
N VAL A 850 -3.49 24.84 6.74
CA VAL A 850 -3.43 25.42 8.10
C VAL A 850 -3.54 26.93 7.99
N TRP A 851 -4.48 27.53 8.70
CA TRP A 851 -4.71 28.98 8.62
C TRP A 851 -5.29 29.57 9.90
N ILE A 852 -5.17 30.89 10.02
CA ILE A 852 -5.69 31.69 11.12
C ILE A 852 -6.58 32.77 10.53
N THR A 853 -7.65 33.10 11.24
CA THR A 853 -8.57 34.18 10.88
C THR A 853 -9.09 34.89 12.11
N GLY A 854 -9.51 36.14 11.93
CA GLY A 854 -10.27 36.88 12.93
C GLY A 854 -9.52 37.29 14.19
N VAL A 855 -8.18 37.36 14.12
CA VAL A 855 -7.34 37.80 15.26
C VAL A 855 -6.77 39.20 15.04
N GLU A 856 -6.79 40.01 16.10
CA GLU A 856 -6.40 41.42 16.07
C GLU A 856 -4.88 41.66 16.18
N THR A 857 -4.15 40.68 16.72
CA THR A 857 -2.70 40.72 16.97
C THR A 857 -1.98 39.59 16.22
N PRO A 858 -0.67 39.73 15.95
CA PRO A 858 0.10 38.65 15.36
C PRO A 858 0.03 37.36 16.17
N VAL A 859 0.12 36.22 15.47
CA VAL A 859 0.19 34.88 16.07
C VAL A 859 1.48 34.22 15.61
N HIS A 860 2.23 33.65 16.55
CA HIS A 860 3.45 32.88 16.31
C HIS A 860 3.36 31.54 17.03
N ILE A 861 3.34 30.46 16.25
CA ILE A 861 3.35 29.08 16.73
C ILE A 861 4.53 28.31 16.16
N ARG A 862 4.89 27.23 16.83
CA ARG A 862 5.96 26.31 16.46
C ARG A 862 5.44 24.87 16.44
N LEU A 863 5.77 24.15 15.39
CA LEU A 863 5.31 22.77 15.13
C LEU A 863 6.52 21.85 15.00
N ALA A 864 6.64 20.86 15.90
CA ALA A 864 7.75 19.91 15.86
C ALA A 864 7.44 18.68 15.00
N GLU A 865 6.19 18.23 15.04
CA GLU A 865 5.70 17.12 14.22
C GLU A 865 4.25 17.39 13.84
N ILE A 866 3.84 16.95 12.65
CA ILE A 866 2.46 16.98 12.17
C ILE A 866 2.22 15.64 11.47
N ASN A 867 1.30 14.85 12.00
CA ASN A 867 1.10 13.46 11.67
C ASN A 867 -0.39 13.16 11.54
N LEU A 868 -0.75 12.33 10.57
CA LEU A 868 -2.03 11.63 10.56
C LEU A 868 -1.81 10.28 11.24
N VAL A 869 -2.56 10.02 12.31
CA VAL A 869 -2.33 8.90 13.23
C VAL A 869 -3.53 7.96 13.24
N GLY A 870 -3.24 6.68 13.14
CA GLY A 870 -4.19 5.58 13.19
C GLY A 870 -3.68 4.41 14.04
N ASN A 871 -4.34 3.27 13.90
CA ASN A 871 -3.97 2.05 14.62
C ASN A 871 -3.93 0.82 13.70
N GLN A 872 -3.06 -0.14 13.99
CA GLN A 872 -3.08 -1.46 13.33
C GLN A 872 -4.22 -2.35 13.85
N TRP A 873 -4.69 -2.10 15.07
CA TRP A 873 -5.85 -2.74 15.66
C TRP A 873 -7.11 -2.01 15.21
N GLN A 874 -8.05 -2.75 14.65
CA GLN A 874 -9.28 -2.24 14.06
C GLN A 874 -10.48 -2.69 14.90
N LYS A 875 -11.52 -1.85 14.96
CA LYS A 875 -12.79 -2.22 15.56
C LYS A 875 -13.46 -3.32 14.73
N ILE A 876 -14.05 -4.31 15.40
CA ILE A 876 -14.90 -5.28 14.71
C ILE A 876 -16.24 -4.62 14.43
N ILE A 877 -16.55 -4.45 13.13
CA ILE A 877 -17.83 -3.93 12.66
C ILE A 877 -18.83 -5.10 12.62
N ASP A 878 -19.95 -4.95 13.34
CA ASP A 878 -20.99 -5.97 13.53
C ASP A 878 -22.39 -5.33 13.41
N PRO A 879 -22.82 -4.96 12.19
CA PRO A 879 -24.08 -4.25 11.99
C PRO A 879 -25.30 -5.11 12.35
N PRO A 880 -26.38 -4.55 12.94
CA PRO A 880 -26.58 -3.12 13.19
C PRO A 880 -26.05 -2.63 14.55
N ARG A 881 -25.28 -3.45 15.26
CA ARG A 881 -24.86 -3.20 16.65
C ARG A 881 -23.62 -2.32 16.75
N VAL A 882 -22.62 -2.59 15.92
CA VAL A 882 -21.39 -1.81 15.82
C VAL A 882 -21.24 -1.37 14.36
N GLU A 883 -21.52 -0.10 14.11
CA GLU A 883 -21.40 0.54 12.80
C GLU A 883 -20.02 1.22 12.65
N GLU A 884 -19.65 1.60 11.42
CA GLU A 884 -18.38 2.28 11.15
C GLU A 884 -18.25 3.63 11.89
N ASP A 885 -19.36 4.31 12.13
CA ASP A 885 -19.42 5.58 12.85
C ASP A 885 -19.48 5.43 14.37
N ASP A 886 -19.37 4.20 14.91
CA ASP A 886 -19.39 3.96 16.36
C ASP A 886 -18.31 4.78 17.09
N THR A 887 -18.79 5.64 18.00
CA THR A 887 -17.99 6.51 18.87
C THR A 887 -17.81 5.93 20.27
N THR A 888 -18.52 4.84 20.59
CA THR A 888 -18.49 4.16 21.90
C THR A 888 -17.08 3.67 22.26
N LEU A 889 -16.33 3.18 21.27
CA LEU A 889 -14.95 2.75 21.44
C LEU A 889 -14.01 3.57 20.54
N VAL A 890 -12.97 4.12 21.15
CA VAL A 890 -11.87 4.81 20.46
C VAL A 890 -10.57 4.06 20.71
N VAL A 891 -9.84 3.75 19.63
CA VAL A 891 -8.62 2.92 19.67
C VAL A 891 -7.41 3.81 19.39
N SER A 892 -6.53 3.97 20.38
CA SER A 892 -5.34 4.79 20.25
C SER A 892 -4.14 4.14 20.92
N THR A 893 -3.01 4.85 20.98
CA THR A 893 -1.83 4.41 21.73
C THR A 893 -1.46 5.43 22.79
N ILE A 894 -0.77 4.92 23.82
CA ILE A 894 -0.17 5.69 24.90
C ILE A 894 1.26 5.20 25.09
N ASN A 895 2.22 6.10 25.25
CA ASN A 895 3.63 5.73 25.30
C ASN A 895 4.45 6.59 26.29
N VAL A 896 5.62 6.09 26.66
CA VAL A 896 6.48 6.72 27.67
C VAL A 896 7.11 8.04 27.22
N GLU A 897 7.39 8.22 25.93
CA GLU A 897 7.99 9.45 25.41
C GLU A 897 6.99 10.62 25.41
N ASP A 898 5.78 10.39 24.90
CA ASP A 898 4.78 11.43 24.62
C ASP A 898 3.80 11.68 25.79
N ASN A 899 3.51 10.65 26.59
CA ASN A 899 2.45 10.67 27.61
C ASN A 899 3.03 10.57 29.02
N PRO A 900 3.11 11.70 29.75
CA PRO A 900 3.64 11.72 31.11
C PRO A 900 2.97 10.79 32.12
N GLU A 901 1.68 10.52 31.92
CA GLU A 901 0.84 9.66 32.75
C GLU A 901 1.08 8.16 32.50
N TYR A 902 1.80 7.80 31.44
CA TYR A 902 2.15 6.42 31.16
C TYR A 902 3.20 5.91 32.14
N ILE A 903 2.97 4.71 32.65
CA ILE A 903 3.92 3.97 33.48
C ILE A 903 4.15 2.64 32.74
N HIS A 904 5.39 2.13 32.75
CA HIS A 904 5.67 0.81 32.19
C HIS A 904 5.09 -0.27 33.12
N PRO A 905 4.66 -1.43 32.60
CA PRO A 905 4.24 -2.54 33.44
C PRO A 905 5.35 -2.95 34.42
N PRO A 906 5.01 -3.44 35.63
CA PRO A 906 6.01 -3.91 36.59
C PRO A 906 6.97 -4.92 35.96
N GLU A 907 8.25 -4.83 36.31
CA GLU A 907 9.33 -5.71 35.83
C GLU A 907 9.68 -5.55 34.33
N VAL A 908 8.80 -4.98 33.50
CA VAL A 908 9.07 -4.67 32.10
C VAL A 908 10.02 -3.48 32.01
N LYS A 909 11.11 -3.66 31.26
CA LYS A 909 12.14 -2.63 31.04
C LYS A 909 12.09 -2.20 29.59
N GLN A 910 12.28 -0.89 29.37
CA GLN A 910 12.45 -0.33 28.03
C GLN A 910 13.57 -1.05 27.27
N GLU A 911 13.31 -1.31 26.00
CA GLU A 911 14.28 -1.96 25.13
C GLU A 911 15.47 -1.03 24.90
N ARG A 912 16.69 -1.52 25.16
CA ARG A 912 17.90 -0.79 24.81
C ARG A 912 18.19 -0.96 23.32
N ASP A 913 18.45 0.15 22.62
CA ASP A 913 18.99 0.09 21.28
C ASP A 913 20.43 -0.46 21.29
N ARG A 914 20.62 -1.65 20.72
CA ARG A 914 21.92 -2.34 20.64
C ARG A 914 22.72 -2.01 19.39
N THR A 915 22.21 -1.16 18.50
CA THR A 915 22.92 -0.73 17.29
C THR A 915 24.08 0.21 17.65
N ASN A 916 23.91 1.04 18.69
CA ASN A 916 24.97 1.89 19.22
C ASN A 916 25.54 1.32 20.53
N THR A 917 26.76 0.77 20.46
CA THR A 917 27.42 0.14 21.61
C THR A 917 28.07 1.12 22.58
N GLN A 918 28.24 2.39 22.20
CA GLN A 918 28.96 3.40 22.99
C GLN A 918 28.04 4.23 23.89
N GLU A 919 26.76 4.29 23.56
CA GLU A 919 25.75 5.08 24.26
C GLU A 919 24.64 4.16 24.81
N GLU A 920 23.97 4.61 25.86
CA GLU A 920 22.78 3.95 26.39
C GLU A 920 21.56 4.72 25.88
N ILE A 921 20.99 4.20 24.80
CA ILE A 921 19.79 4.74 24.16
C ILE A 921 18.68 3.72 24.39
N TYR A 922 17.55 4.19 24.87
CA TYR A 922 16.34 3.40 25.04
C TYR A 922 15.35 3.72 23.93
N LYS A 923 14.67 2.68 23.44
CA LYS A 923 13.55 2.84 22.53
C LYS A 923 12.30 3.21 23.32
N ASN A 924 11.34 3.80 22.61
CA ASN A 924 10.00 4.04 23.14
C ASN A 924 9.36 2.73 23.64
N GLU A 925 8.48 2.86 24.62
CA GLU A 925 7.63 1.77 25.14
C GLU A 925 6.18 2.22 25.03
N GLN A 926 5.37 1.45 24.31
CA GLN A 926 4.00 1.81 23.96
C GLN A 926 3.00 0.73 24.38
N SER A 927 1.80 1.17 24.74
CA SER A 927 0.64 0.32 24.96
C SER A 927 -0.53 0.75 24.07
N LEU A 928 -1.41 -0.20 23.79
CA LEU A 928 -2.74 0.11 23.27
C LEU A 928 -3.56 0.85 24.34
N ARG A 929 -4.30 1.87 23.93
CA ARG A 929 -5.23 2.65 24.76
C ARG A 929 -6.64 2.56 24.18
N LEU A 930 -7.53 1.92 24.93
CA LEU A 930 -8.94 1.78 24.58
C LEU A 930 -9.76 2.74 25.44
N VAL A 931 -10.40 3.71 24.80
CA VAL A 931 -11.30 4.65 25.49
C VAL A 931 -12.73 4.24 25.18
N VAL A 932 -13.49 3.92 26.22
CA VAL A 932 -14.88 3.47 26.11
C VAL A 932 -15.78 4.52 26.74
N THR A 933 -16.80 4.97 26.02
CA THR A 933 -17.79 5.95 26.46
C THR A 933 -19.20 5.43 26.21
N ASP A 934 -20.08 5.53 27.21
CA ASP A 934 -21.51 5.18 27.12
C ASP A 934 -21.84 3.76 26.63
N LEU A 935 -21.03 2.75 27.00
CA LEU A 935 -21.31 1.34 26.70
C LEU A 935 -22.52 0.82 27.49
N GLU A 936 -23.54 0.31 26.79
CA GLU A 936 -24.76 -0.21 27.40
C GLU A 936 -24.55 -1.58 28.11
N ASP A 937 -25.35 -1.86 29.14
CA ASP A 937 -25.28 -3.14 29.87
C ASP A 937 -25.63 -4.32 28.95
N GLY A 938 -24.75 -5.32 28.91
CA GLY A 938 -24.86 -6.48 28.02
C GLY A 938 -24.31 -6.27 26.61
N ASP A 939 -23.86 -5.05 26.26
CA ASP A 939 -23.18 -4.77 25.00
C ASP A 939 -21.66 -4.95 25.13
N ASN A 940 -20.97 -5.15 24.01
CA ASN A 940 -19.51 -5.27 23.96
C ASN A 940 -18.92 -4.51 22.77
N ARG A 941 -17.62 -4.18 22.86
CA ARG A 941 -16.84 -3.69 21.73
C ARG A 941 -15.57 -4.51 21.64
N GLU A 942 -15.22 -4.90 20.43
CA GLU A 942 -14.10 -5.78 20.16
C GLU A 942 -13.16 -5.13 19.16
N ILE A 943 -11.87 -5.43 19.29
CA ILE A 943 -10.83 -5.01 18.35
C ILE A 943 -10.06 -6.23 17.89
N VAL A 944 -9.56 -6.15 16.66
CA VAL A 944 -8.83 -7.22 16.02
C VAL A 944 -7.66 -6.66 15.22
N LYS A 945 -6.57 -7.41 15.21
CA LYS A 945 -5.46 -7.21 14.29
C LYS A 945 -5.33 -8.48 13.46
N TYR A 946 -5.42 -8.32 12.14
CA TYR A 946 -5.25 -9.42 11.22
C TYR A 946 -3.76 -9.61 10.89
N LEU A 947 -3.23 -10.80 11.18
CA LEU A 947 -1.86 -11.15 10.86
C LEU A 947 -1.78 -11.64 9.40
N PHE A 948 -0.77 -11.19 8.66
CA PHE A 948 -0.56 -11.61 7.26
C PHE A 948 -0.19 -13.09 7.13
N ARG A 949 0.45 -13.66 8.17
CA ARG A 949 0.80 -15.08 8.22
C ARG A 949 0.01 -15.76 9.33
N PRO A 950 -0.43 -17.02 9.13
CA PRO A 950 -0.94 -17.83 10.22
C PRO A 950 0.09 -17.91 11.34
N LEU A 951 -0.36 -17.72 12.57
CA LEU A 951 0.47 -17.85 13.75
C LEU A 951 0.47 -19.32 14.20
N ASP A 952 1.65 -19.89 14.41
CA ASP A 952 1.80 -21.20 15.07
C ASP A 952 2.23 -20.97 16.52
N VAL A 953 1.37 -21.37 17.45
CA VAL A 953 1.60 -21.28 18.90
C VAL A 953 1.66 -22.65 19.58
N PHE A 954 1.69 -23.75 18.82
CA PHE A 954 1.61 -25.11 19.38
C PHE A 954 2.82 -25.48 20.26
N ASP A 955 3.96 -24.82 20.07
CA ASP A 955 5.18 -25.02 20.87
C ASP A 955 5.19 -24.23 22.19
N TYR A 956 4.17 -23.40 22.44
CA TYR A 956 4.06 -22.55 23.63
C TYR A 956 3.03 -23.11 24.64
N LYS A 957 3.27 -22.89 25.93
CA LYS A 957 2.44 -23.44 27.02
C LYS A 957 1.49 -22.44 27.65
N GLU A 958 1.87 -21.17 27.64
CA GLU A 958 1.19 -20.08 28.33
C GLU A 958 1.18 -18.86 27.41
N MET A 959 0.08 -18.12 27.42
CA MET A 959 -0.07 -16.81 26.82
C MET A 959 -0.42 -15.82 27.93
N LYS A 960 0.19 -14.63 27.91
CA LYS A 960 0.00 -13.58 28.92
C LYS A 960 -0.11 -12.22 28.24
N LEU A 961 -0.87 -11.31 28.83
CA LEU A 961 -1.06 -9.93 28.37
C LEU A 961 -1.19 -9.03 29.61
N PHE A 962 -0.54 -7.87 29.61
CA PHE A 962 -0.74 -6.86 30.65
C PHE A 962 -1.92 -5.95 30.30
N ILE A 963 -2.80 -5.67 31.27
CA ILE A 963 -3.95 -4.77 31.11
C ILE A 963 -3.99 -3.81 32.30
N ARG A 964 -4.32 -2.54 32.06
CA ARG A 964 -4.43 -1.51 33.12
C ARG A 964 -5.66 -0.63 32.89
N GLY A 965 -6.40 -0.35 33.98
CA GLY A 965 -7.49 0.63 34.01
C GLY A 965 -7.02 2.08 34.22
N ASP A 966 -7.85 3.04 33.81
CA ASP A 966 -7.58 4.47 34.00
C ASP A 966 -7.85 4.90 35.46
N GLN A 967 -7.14 5.93 35.95
CA GLN A 967 -7.37 6.56 37.25
C GLN A 967 -8.74 7.26 37.34
N ASN A 968 -9.29 7.70 36.21
CA ASN A 968 -10.58 8.40 36.16
C ASN A 968 -11.77 7.43 36.07
N ASP A 969 -11.99 6.63 37.12
CA ASP A 969 -13.15 5.73 37.22
C ASP A 969 -14.43 6.54 37.54
N LEU A 970 -15.18 6.91 36.51
CA LEU A 970 -16.56 7.39 36.68
C LEU A 970 -17.46 6.23 37.18
N PRO A 971 -18.53 6.51 37.96
CA PRO A 971 -19.47 5.48 38.38
C PRO A 971 -20.07 4.75 37.16
N GLY A 972 -19.75 3.46 36.99
CA GLY A 972 -20.11 2.67 35.79
C GLY A 972 -18.92 2.20 34.95
N SER A 973 -17.69 2.59 35.30
CA SER A 973 -16.45 2.11 34.65
C SER A 973 -16.33 0.59 34.71
N ILE A 974 -15.94 -0.01 33.58
CA ILE A 974 -15.64 -1.45 33.43
C ILE A 974 -14.18 -1.79 33.74
N SER A 975 -13.32 -0.77 33.90
CA SER A 975 -11.95 -0.93 34.38
C SER A 975 -11.85 -0.54 35.85
N TYR A 976 -10.89 -1.11 36.59
CA TYR A 976 -10.62 -0.71 37.97
C TYR A 976 -9.15 -0.34 38.11
N TYR A 977 -8.89 0.88 38.60
CA TYR A 977 -7.56 1.30 39.02
C TYR A 977 -7.40 1.15 40.54
N GLU A 978 -6.45 0.32 40.99
CA GLU A 978 -6.11 0.18 42.41
C GLU A 978 -4.89 1.03 42.78
N ASP A 979 -3.79 0.90 42.04
CA ASP A 979 -2.55 1.66 42.21
C ASP A 979 -1.72 1.72 40.90
N ALA A 980 -0.57 2.42 40.95
CA ALA A 980 0.30 2.65 39.79
C ALA A 980 0.96 1.39 39.23
N ASP A 981 1.06 0.33 40.04
CA ASP A 981 1.68 -0.95 39.69
C ASP A 981 0.62 -2.03 39.34
N ASN A 982 -0.68 -1.71 39.49
CA ASN A 982 -1.76 -2.66 39.21
C ASN A 982 -2.07 -2.76 37.70
N TYR A 983 -1.42 -3.72 37.06
CA TYR A 983 -1.76 -4.21 35.72
C TYR A 983 -2.64 -5.46 35.85
N GLY A 984 -3.88 -5.27 36.29
CA GLY A 984 -4.84 -6.32 36.56
C GLY A 984 -5.30 -7.07 35.32
N SER A 985 -4.60 -8.15 34.96
CA SER A 985 -5.14 -9.47 34.57
C SER A 985 -4.05 -10.29 33.85
N GLU A 986 -3.77 -11.49 34.33
CA GLU A 986 -3.11 -12.51 33.53
C GLU A 986 -4.22 -13.23 32.74
N VAL A 987 -4.37 -12.90 31.46
CA VAL A 987 -5.30 -13.63 30.59
C VAL A 987 -4.62 -14.93 30.14
N TYR A 988 -4.89 -16.02 30.85
CA TYR A 988 -4.62 -17.37 30.37
C TYR A 988 -5.75 -17.76 29.42
N PHE A 989 -5.46 -17.92 28.13
CA PHE A 989 -6.43 -18.41 27.14
C PHE A 989 -6.60 -19.94 27.21
#